data_AF-A0A673VVJ2-F1
#
_entry.id   AF-A0A673VVJ2-F1
#
_cell.length_a   1.000
_cell.length_b   1.000
_cell.length_c   1.000
_cell.angle_alpha   90.00
_cell.angle_beta   90.00
_cell.angle_gamma   90.00
#
_symmetry.space_group_name_H-M   'P 1'
#
loop_
_entity.id
_entity.type
_entity.pdbx_description
1 polymer ?
#
loop_
_entity_poly.entity_id
_entity_poly.type
_entity_poly.pdbx_seq_one_letter_code
_entity_poly.pdbx_strand_id
1 'polypeptide(L)'
;MQTMDIDKDTYANKPRKKDYIAVTFSANFQWWKRPSGVAAVCLGLLCVLLLAGIIGLSVYYNRIIGHYYSAERFHTSSLNNLTKERDQLKTSYNTLTKERDELQTRYNTLTKERDQLQTSYTTPTKERDQLKTSYKTLTKERDQLQTRHNTLTKESDQLQNRYNNLTKKRDQLQTRYNNLTKEGDQLQTSYNTLTKERDQLQTSYNNQTKERNQLQTRYNTLTKEKDQLQTSSNTLTKERDQLQTSSNTLTKERDQLQTSYHTLTKERDQLQTSYNTLTEERDQQQTSYNTLTKERDQLQTSYNTLTKEKDQLQTSYNTLTKERDQLQTSSNTLTKERDQLQTSYHTLTKERDQLQTSYNTLTKERDQLQTSYNTLTKEKDQLQTSYNTLTKERDQLQTSSNTLTKERDQLQTSYHTLTKERDQLQTSYNTLTKERDQLQTSYNTLTKERDQQQTSYNTLTKERDQLQTSYNTLTKEKDQLQTSYNTLTKERDQLQTSYHTLTKEKDQLQTSYNTLTKERDQLQTSYNTLTKERDHLKEELNKQSGGWKKFKSSWYYLSTEKKSWTESRQDCLKRGAHLVIINSKEEQEFIHEWSGCLDIYLGFHDTNTEGVWEWINDGALGQSSAPGTTYWRDGEPNDAHQGEDCAHISKKVSDPLKSWNDVPCTTTSHWMCEKTPSTL
;
A
#
# COMPACT_ATOMS: atom_id res chain seq x y z
N MET A 1 25.65 51.07 64.72
CA MET A 1 25.55 50.61 66.12
C MET A 1 26.95 50.73 66.72
N GLN A 2 27.20 51.58 67.72
CA GLN A 2 26.76 51.48 69.14
C GLN A 2 27.46 50.33 69.88
N THR A 3 28.11 50.50 71.04
CA THR A 3 28.42 51.70 71.87
C THR A 3 29.41 51.33 72.99
N MET A 4 30.33 52.24 73.39
CA MET A 4 30.94 52.38 74.75
C MET A 4 31.73 51.16 75.33
N ASP A 5 32.59 51.21 76.36
CA ASP A 5 32.97 52.21 77.39
C ASP A 5 34.39 51.91 77.97
N ILE A 6 35.00 52.80 78.79
CA ILE A 6 36.05 52.52 79.83
C ILE A 6 37.47 52.05 79.37
N ASP A 7 38.58 52.11 80.14
CA ASP A 7 39.22 53.18 80.96
C ASP A 7 40.69 52.80 81.34
N LYS A 8 41.53 53.77 81.76
CA LYS A 8 42.78 53.70 82.58
C LYS A 8 43.81 52.49 82.50
N ASP A 9 44.16 52.00 81.29
CA ASP A 9 45.46 51.37 80.81
C ASP A 9 45.86 49.91 81.32
N THR A 10 46.97 49.16 81.01
CA THR A 10 48.32 49.38 80.36
C THR A 10 49.15 48.12 79.89
N TYR A 11 50.21 48.36 79.07
CA TYR A 11 51.55 47.66 78.92
C TYR A 11 51.82 46.32 78.14
N ALA A 12 53.06 46.17 77.56
CA ALA A 12 53.64 44.96 76.89
C ALA A 12 55.22 44.97 76.74
N ASN A 13 55.97 43.84 76.50
CA ASN A 13 57.47 43.85 76.44
C ASN A 13 58.37 42.64 75.88
N LYS A 14 58.60 42.56 74.54
CA LYS A 14 59.91 42.32 73.81
C LYS A 14 60.67 40.92 73.80
N PRO A 15 61.01 40.32 72.61
CA PRO A 15 61.75 39.01 72.41
C PRO A 15 63.16 39.02 71.69
N ARG A 16 63.67 37.85 71.16
CA ARG A 16 64.96 37.55 70.41
C ARG A 16 64.75 36.38 69.36
N LYS A 17 65.65 35.73 68.55
CA LYS A 17 67.14 35.51 68.40
C LYS A 17 67.54 35.06 66.92
N LYS A 18 68.62 34.25 66.67
CA LYS A 18 69.25 33.78 65.37
C LYS A 18 70.03 32.41 65.59
N ASP A 19 70.68 31.61 64.71
CA ASP A 19 71.34 31.71 63.37
C ASP A 19 71.79 30.30 62.80
N TYR A 20 72.52 30.22 61.65
CA TYR A 20 73.36 29.08 61.09
C TYR A 20 72.65 27.91 60.31
N ILE A 21 73.22 27.01 59.44
CA ILE A 21 74.42 26.89 58.51
C ILE A 21 74.29 25.60 57.60
N ALA A 22 75.10 25.34 56.53
CA ALA A 22 74.98 24.16 55.59
C ALA A 22 76.29 23.73 54.80
N VAL A 23 76.30 22.57 54.07
CA VAL A 23 77.45 22.00 53.26
C VAL A 23 77.01 20.95 52.16
N THR A 24 77.88 20.51 51.21
CA THR A 24 77.59 19.62 50.01
C THR A 24 78.74 18.64 49.54
N PHE A 25 78.52 17.72 48.56
CA PHE A 25 79.52 16.76 47.96
C PHE A 25 79.19 16.19 46.53
N SER A 26 80.00 15.27 45.93
CA SER A 26 79.94 14.80 44.49
C SER A 26 80.46 13.34 44.16
N ALA A 27 80.28 12.79 42.93
CA ALA A 27 80.66 11.40 42.48
C ALA A 27 80.95 11.20 40.95
N ASN A 28 81.35 9.99 40.44
CA ASN A 28 81.82 9.70 39.03
C ASN A 28 81.81 8.17 38.59
N PHE A 29 82.22 7.83 37.33
CA PHE A 29 82.68 6.52 36.72
C PHE A 29 81.63 5.44 36.23
N GLN A 30 81.85 4.49 35.27
CA GLN A 30 82.96 4.21 34.29
C GLN A 30 82.58 3.53 32.89
N TRP A 31 82.80 2.20 32.64
CA TRP A 31 83.05 1.49 31.32
C TRP A 31 82.58 -0.02 31.30
N TRP A 32 82.65 -0.99 30.33
CA TRP A 32 83.04 -1.34 28.90
C TRP A 32 82.52 -2.82 28.59
N LYS A 33 82.71 -3.70 27.55
CA LYS A 33 83.16 -3.95 26.10
C LYS A 33 82.84 -5.49 25.78
N ARG A 34 82.83 -6.17 24.59
CA ARG A 34 82.81 -5.92 23.10
C ARG A 34 82.23 -7.06 22.16
N PRO A 35 82.69 -8.36 22.11
CA PRO A 35 82.83 -9.13 20.82
C PRO A 35 82.11 -10.54 20.70
N SER A 36 82.33 -11.43 19.68
CA SER A 36 81.95 -11.42 18.22
C SER A 36 82.37 -12.70 17.40
N GLY A 37 81.51 -13.36 16.57
CA GLY A 37 81.74 -14.57 15.71
C GLY A 37 80.86 -15.81 16.10
N VAL A 38 80.04 -16.41 15.21
CA VAL A 38 78.76 -17.06 15.65
C VAL A 38 78.76 -18.59 15.86
N ALA A 39 78.49 -19.00 17.12
CA ALA A 39 77.86 -20.26 17.54
C ALA A 39 77.06 -20.00 18.86
N ALA A 40 76.14 -20.90 19.27
CA ALA A 40 75.04 -20.54 20.20
C ALA A 40 75.07 -21.18 21.61
N VAL A 41 74.89 -20.32 22.64
CA VAL A 41 74.01 -20.45 23.82
C VAL A 41 74.02 -21.76 24.66
N CYS A 42 74.71 -21.75 25.82
CA CYS A 42 74.22 -22.17 27.18
C CYS A 42 75.37 -22.46 28.22
N LEU A 43 75.49 -21.66 29.31
CA LEU A 43 76.19 -21.86 30.65
C LEU A 43 76.77 -20.51 31.22
N GLY A 44 76.78 -20.12 32.53
CA GLY A 44 75.96 -20.50 33.72
C GLY A 44 76.53 -20.26 35.18
N LEU A 45 76.29 -19.09 35.87
CA LEU A 45 75.99 -18.81 37.35
C LEU A 45 77.00 -18.88 38.62
N LEU A 46 77.01 -17.86 39.59
CA LEU A 46 77.07 -17.78 41.18
C LEU A 46 78.21 -17.12 42.21
N CYS A 47 77.91 -16.22 43.31
CA CYS A 47 78.76 -15.57 44.54
C CYS A 47 78.16 -14.57 45.78
N VAL A 48 78.82 -14.05 46.96
CA VAL A 48 78.33 -13.25 48.31
C VAL A 48 79.30 -12.31 49.35
N LEU A 49 78.92 -11.45 50.45
CA LEU A 49 79.74 -10.56 51.53
C LEU A 49 79.17 -9.82 52.96
N LEU A 50 79.90 -9.07 53.96
CA LEU A 50 79.52 -8.43 55.42
C LEU A 50 80.31 -7.18 56.27
N LEU A 51 79.98 -6.62 57.57
CA LEU A 51 80.60 -5.42 58.47
C LEU A 51 80.34 -5.09 60.13
N ALA A 52 80.87 -4.01 60.94
CA ALA A 52 80.79 -3.66 62.52
C ALA A 52 81.12 -2.19 63.31
N GLY A 53 81.13 -1.90 64.73
CA GLY A 53 81.40 -0.54 65.60
C GLY A 53 81.48 -0.34 67.29
N ILE A 54 81.74 0.87 68.05
CA ILE A 54 82.00 1.15 69.63
C ILE A 54 81.96 2.64 70.47
N ILE A 55 82.17 2.91 71.87
CA ILE A 55 82.10 4.22 72.83
C ILE A 55 82.87 4.31 74.33
N GLY A 56 83.00 5.20 75.47
CA GLY A 56 82.54 6.49 76.32
C GLY A 56 83.30 7.03 77.75
N LEU A 57 82.91 8.07 78.67
CA LEU A 57 83.67 8.74 79.94
C LEU A 57 83.02 9.66 81.21
N SER A 58 83.70 10.35 82.28
CA SER A 58 83.19 11.17 83.58
C SER A 58 84.08 12.18 84.60
N VAL A 59 83.65 12.88 85.80
CA VAL A 59 84.35 14.00 86.74
C VAL A 59 83.93 14.43 88.32
N TYR A 60 84.50 15.44 89.17
CA TYR A 60 84.31 15.84 90.74
C TYR A 60 84.56 17.34 91.47
N TYR A 61 84.44 17.70 92.87
CA TYR A 61 84.56 19.10 93.65
C TYR A 61 84.74 19.34 95.33
N ASN A 62 84.85 20.58 96.05
CA ASN A 62 85.12 20.97 97.61
C ASN A 62 84.80 22.45 98.37
N ARG A 63 84.97 22.82 99.76
CA ARG A 63 84.54 24.14 100.61
C ARG A 63 84.90 24.50 102.22
N ILE A 64 84.99 25.78 102.88
CA ILE A 64 85.04 26.21 104.45
C ILE A 64 85.00 27.79 105.02
N ILE A 65 84.73 28.28 106.36
CA ILE A 65 84.91 29.73 107.09
C ILE A 65 84.59 30.08 108.71
N GLY A 66 84.86 31.30 109.44
CA GLY A 66 84.45 31.82 110.91
C GLY A 66 84.92 33.23 111.69
N HIS A 67 84.42 33.78 112.93
CA HIS A 67 84.80 35.11 113.76
C HIS A 67 84.29 35.55 115.31
N TYR A 68 84.62 36.73 116.06
CA TYR A 68 84.38 37.16 117.60
C TYR A 68 84.63 38.66 118.33
N TYR A 69 84.09 39.12 119.58
CA TYR A 69 84.55 40.12 120.78
C TYR A 69 83.83 41.50 121.46
N SER A 70 84.10 42.03 122.76
CA SER A 70 83.66 43.22 123.66
C SER A 70 82.21 43.42 124.24
N ALA A 71 81.93 44.19 125.32
CA ALA A 71 80.67 44.08 126.13
C ALA A 71 79.54 45.16 125.96
N GLU A 72 79.26 46.06 126.92
CA GLU A 72 78.05 46.92 126.85
C GLU A 72 78.08 47.91 125.66
N ARG A 73 79.21 48.58 125.44
CA ARG A 73 79.43 49.44 124.26
C ARG A 73 79.34 48.64 122.94
N PHE A 74 79.61 47.34 122.99
CA PHE A 74 79.43 46.42 121.86
C PHE A 74 77.95 46.09 121.68
N HIS A 75 77.17 45.81 122.73
CA HIS A 75 75.72 45.62 122.66
C HIS A 75 74.99 46.84 122.07
N THR A 76 75.31 48.07 122.48
CA THR A 76 74.71 49.29 121.87
C THR A 76 75.08 49.42 120.38
N SER A 77 76.28 48.96 119.99
CA SER A 77 76.71 48.95 118.58
C SER A 77 75.98 47.87 117.78
N SER A 78 75.93 46.63 118.28
CA SER A 78 75.28 45.50 117.62
C SER A 78 73.78 45.71 117.42
N LEU A 79 73.06 46.29 118.38
CA LEU A 79 71.61 46.51 118.25
C LEU A 79 71.27 47.52 117.13
N ASN A 80 72.13 48.53 116.96
CA ASN A 80 72.02 49.50 115.87
C ASN A 80 72.43 48.91 114.52
N ASN A 81 73.45 48.05 114.48
CA ASN A 81 73.86 47.38 113.24
C ASN A 81 72.81 46.37 112.76
N LEU A 82 72.30 45.53 113.66
CA LEU A 82 71.18 44.61 113.39
C LEU A 82 69.92 45.35 112.94
N THR A 83 69.67 46.56 113.45
CA THR A 83 68.56 47.40 112.98
C THR A 83 68.77 47.85 111.53
N LYS A 84 69.96 48.36 111.18
CA LYS A 84 70.31 48.70 109.80
C LYS A 84 70.20 47.50 108.86
N GLU A 85 70.75 46.35 109.25
CA GLU A 85 70.67 45.11 108.47
C GLU A 85 69.21 44.69 108.24
N ARG A 86 68.37 44.72 109.29
CA ARG A 86 66.93 44.44 109.20
C ARG A 86 66.19 45.39 108.25
N ASP A 87 66.50 46.69 108.25
CA ASP A 87 65.86 47.67 107.36
C ASP A 87 66.39 47.61 105.91
N GLN A 88 67.67 47.28 105.72
CA GLN A 88 68.23 46.94 104.41
C GLN A 88 67.60 45.67 103.84
N LEU A 89 67.45 44.62 104.66
CA LEU A 89 66.83 43.35 104.25
C LEU A 89 65.35 43.55 103.88
N LYS A 90 64.62 44.37 104.63
CA LYS A 90 63.23 44.73 104.30
C LYS A 90 63.13 45.54 103.00
N THR A 91 64.10 46.42 102.74
CA THR A 91 64.19 47.16 101.47
C THR A 91 64.49 46.23 100.29
N SER A 92 65.41 45.28 100.47
CA SER A 92 65.74 44.26 99.46
C SER A 92 64.54 43.33 99.19
N TYR A 93 63.83 42.87 100.22
CA TYR A 93 62.62 42.06 100.10
C TYR A 93 61.52 42.77 99.30
N ASN A 94 61.27 44.05 99.59
CA ASN A 94 60.31 44.86 98.84
C ASN A 94 60.72 45.04 97.37
N THR A 95 62.03 45.14 97.09
CA THR A 95 62.58 45.26 95.73
C THR A 95 62.39 43.95 94.95
N LEU A 96 62.77 42.81 95.52
CA LEU A 96 62.57 41.48 94.93
C LEU A 96 61.09 41.13 94.71
N THR A 97 60.21 41.61 95.60
CA THR A 97 58.75 41.51 95.45
C THR A 97 58.30 42.21 94.17
N LYS A 98 58.75 43.46 93.94
CA LYS A 98 58.43 44.23 92.74
C LYS A 98 59.02 43.62 91.46
N GLU A 99 60.26 43.14 91.51
CA GLU A 99 60.91 42.45 90.36
C GLU A 99 60.16 41.17 89.95
N ARG A 100 59.71 40.37 90.91
CA ARG A 100 58.87 39.19 90.65
C ARG A 100 57.57 39.59 89.95
N ASP A 101 56.90 40.63 90.41
CA ASP A 101 55.59 41.03 89.92
C ASP A 101 55.69 41.67 88.50
N GLU A 102 56.78 42.37 88.21
CA GLU A 102 57.16 42.80 86.85
C GLU A 102 57.47 41.61 85.93
N LEU A 103 58.21 40.60 86.42
CA LEU A 103 58.49 39.38 85.65
C LEU A 103 57.23 38.57 85.36
N GLN A 104 56.31 38.44 86.33
CA GLN A 104 55.02 37.77 86.13
C GLN A 104 54.15 38.51 85.10
N THR A 105 54.13 39.84 85.16
CA THR A 105 53.47 40.69 84.16
C THR A 105 54.05 40.44 82.77
N ARG A 106 55.39 40.43 82.64
CA ARG A 106 56.08 40.21 81.38
C ARG A 106 55.89 38.79 80.82
N TYR A 107 55.84 37.77 81.67
CA TYR A 107 55.50 36.40 81.28
C TYR A 107 54.08 36.31 80.71
N ASN A 108 53.12 36.98 81.36
CA ASN A 108 51.74 37.03 80.90
C ASN A 108 51.62 37.73 79.53
N THR A 109 52.38 38.81 79.30
CA THR A 109 52.46 39.45 77.97
C THR A 109 53.05 38.52 76.92
N LEU A 110 54.23 37.93 77.17
CA LEU A 110 54.89 37.05 76.21
C LEU A 110 54.04 35.82 75.85
N THR A 111 53.22 35.33 76.79
CA THR A 111 52.22 34.28 76.56
C THR A 111 51.15 34.74 75.55
N LYS A 112 50.60 35.95 75.71
CA LYS A 112 49.66 36.54 74.74
C LYS A 112 50.30 36.79 73.36
N GLU A 113 51.52 37.32 73.33
CA GLU A 113 52.27 37.55 72.07
C GLU A 113 52.49 36.23 71.31
N ARG A 114 52.88 35.15 72.00
CA ARG A 114 52.99 33.79 71.43
C ARG A 114 51.68 33.32 70.83
N ASP A 115 50.56 33.45 71.53
CA ASP A 115 49.27 32.89 71.09
C ASP A 115 48.66 33.71 69.94
N GLN A 116 48.94 35.02 69.89
CA GLN A 116 48.66 35.86 68.73
C GLN A 116 49.51 35.44 67.51
N LEU A 117 50.81 35.19 67.68
CA LEU A 117 51.68 34.70 66.59
C LEU A 117 51.28 33.31 66.09
N GLN A 118 50.92 32.40 67.01
CA GLN A 118 50.40 31.07 66.69
C GLN A 118 49.14 31.18 65.81
N THR A 119 48.19 32.04 66.21
CA THR A 119 46.97 32.31 65.44
C THR A 119 47.32 32.90 64.07
N SER A 120 48.17 33.92 64.03
CA SER A 120 48.63 34.61 62.82
C SER A 120 49.35 33.70 61.82
N TYR A 121 49.95 32.59 62.28
CA TYR A 121 50.57 31.59 61.41
C TYR A 121 49.56 30.58 60.83
N THR A 122 48.51 30.24 61.58
CA THR A 122 47.51 29.26 61.13
C THR A 122 46.60 29.77 60.01
N THR A 123 46.29 31.07 59.96
CA THR A 123 45.39 31.63 58.93
C THR A 123 46.01 31.57 57.52
N PRO A 124 47.22 32.11 57.24
CA PRO A 124 47.84 32.00 55.92
C PRO A 124 48.13 30.55 55.50
N THR A 125 48.33 29.65 56.48
CA THR A 125 48.49 28.21 56.21
C THR A 125 47.21 27.60 55.62
N LYS A 126 46.03 27.94 56.17
CA LYS A 126 44.73 27.51 55.64
C LYS A 126 44.45 28.11 54.27
N GLU A 127 44.70 29.41 54.10
CA GLU A 127 44.51 30.14 52.83
C GLU A 127 45.38 29.55 51.71
N ARG A 128 46.66 29.27 51.99
CA ARG A 128 47.58 28.60 51.05
C ARG A 128 47.07 27.24 50.60
N ASP A 129 46.53 26.44 51.52
CA ASP A 129 46.09 25.08 51.21
C ASP A 129 44.71 25.05 50.51
N GLN A 130 43.86 26.05 50.78
CA GLN A 130 42.69 26.36 49.95
C GLN A 130 43.11 26.79 48.53
N LEU A 131 44.03 27.74 48.39
CA LEU A 131 44.53 28.23 47.10
C LEU A 131 45.17 27.09 46.27
N LYS A 132 45.94 26.21 46.92
CA LYS A 132 46.52 24.99 46.32
C LYS A 132 45.45 23.98 45.87
N THR A 133 44.27 24.00 46.48
CA THR A 133 43.12 23.19 46.07
C THR A 133 42.42 23.83 44.87
N SER A 134 42.10 25.13 44.92
CA SER A 134 41.52 25.88 43.80
C SER A 134 42.41 25.83 42.55
N TYR A 135 43.73 25.94 42.69
CA TYR A 135 44.69 25.79 41.58
C TYR A 135 44.60 24.41 40.92
N LYS A 136 44.46 23.32 41.70
CA LYS A 136 44.26 21.97 41.14
C LYS A 136 42.92 21.84 40.41
N THR A 137 41.86 22.48 40.89
CA THR A 137 40.55 22.51 40.22
C THR A 137 40.64 23.26 38.89
N LEU A 138 41.14 24.49 38.90
CA LEU A 138 41.33 25.31 37.69
C LEU A 138 42.25 24.64 36.65
N THR A 139 43.26 23.88 37.10
CA THR A 139 44.10 23.07 36.21
C THR A 139 43.29 21.99 35.49
N LYS A 140 42.43 21.25 36.20
CA LYS A 140 41.54 20.25 35.59
C LYS A 140 40.53 20.87 34.64
N GLU A 141 39.95 22.01 35.02
CA GLU A 141 38.97 22.73 34.19
C GLU A 141 39.62 23.24 32.90
N ARG A 142 40.83 23.81 32.97
CA ARG A 142 41.65 24.16 31.79
C ARG A 142 41.87 22.95 30.89
N ASP A 143 42.26 21.80 31.44
CA ASP A 143 42.59 20.61 30.64
C ASP A 143 41.34 19.99 29.99
N GLN A 144 40.19 20.06 30.67
CA GLN A 144 38.88 19.73 30.10
C GLN A 144 38.46 20.71 29.00
N LEU A 145 38.66 22.01 29.19
CA LEU A 145 38.38 23.04 28.19
C LEU A 145 39.28 22.89 26.96
N GLN A 146 40.57 22.60 27.14
CA GLN A 146 41.52 22.33 26.05
C GLN A 146 41.12 21.07 25.28
N THR A 147 40.70 20.00 25.98
CA THR A 147 40.18 18.79 25.35
C THR A 147 38.92 19.09 24.53
N ARG A 148 37.98 19.86 25.08
CA ARG A 148 36.74 20.26 24.40
C ARG A 148 37.01 21.16 23.19
N HIS A 149 37.96 22.10 23.30
CA HIS A 149 38.42 22.93 22.18
C HIS A 149 39.01 22.05 21.06
N ASN A 150 39.92 21.13 21.40
CA ASN A 150 40.54 20.22 20.43
C ASN A 150 39.51 19.32 19.72
N THR A 151 38.40 18.96 20.38
CA THR A 151 37.26 18.26 19.75
C THR A 151 36.48 19.18 18.82
N LEU A 152 36.11 20.38 19.28
CA LEU A 152 35.36 21.37 18.48
C LEU A 152 36.13 21.80 17.22
N THR A 153 37.46 21.91 17.27
CA THR A 153 38.29 22.17 16.08
C THR A 153 38.16 21.03 15.06
N LYS A 154 38.24 19.77 15.49
CA LYS A 154 38.05 18.60 14.59
C LYS A 154 36.63 18.54 14.01
N GLU A 155 35.61 18.88 14.79
CA GLU A 155 34.23 18.98 14.31
C GLU A 155 34.06 20.12 13.29
N SER A 156 34.73 21.26 13.51
CA SER A 156 34.79 22.38 12.57
C SER A 156 35.48 21.99 11.26
N ASP A 157 36.63 21.31 11.31
CA ASP A 157 37.33 20.80 10.13
C ASP A 157 36.47 19.81 9.34
N GLN A 158 35.74 18.91 10.03
CA GLN A 158 34.79 17.99 9.39
C GLN A 158 33.61 18.73 8.76
N LEU A 159 33.07 19.75 9.42
CA LEU A 159 32.00 20.61 8.88
C LEU A 159 32.48 21.38 7.64
N GLN A 160 33.68 21.96 7.67
CA GLN A 160 34.27 22.65 6.51
C GLN A 160 34.49 21.70 5.33
N ASN A 161 34.96 20.47 5.59
CA ASN A 161 35.09 19.45 4.55
C ASN A 161 33.73 19.00 3.98
N ARG A 162 32.68 18.90 4.82
CA ARG A 162 31.31 18.62 4.35
C ARG A 162 30.76 19.78 3.51
N TYR A 163 30.96 21.03 3.94
CA TYR A 163 30.59 22.24 3.20
C TYR A 163 31.29 22.32 1.83
N ASN A 164 32.60 22.11 1.78
CA ASN A 164 33.38 22.10 0.54
C ASN A 164 32.88 21.02 -0.44
N ASN A 165 32.53 19.83 0.06
CA ASN A 165 31.98 18.76 -0.78
C ASN A 165 30.53 19.01 -1.23
N LEU A 166 29.70 19.63 -0.41
CA LEU A 166 28.36 20.08 -0.81
C LEU A 166 28.42 21.18 -1.87
N THR A 167 29.37 22.11 -1.75
CA THR A 167 29.64 23.16 -2.75
C THR A 167 30.00 22.55 -4.09
N LYS A 168 30.97 21.61 -4.13
CA LYS A 168 31.30 20.86 -5.37
C LYS A 168 30.08 20.14 -5.98
N LYS A 169 29.23 19.52 -5.16
CA LYS A 169 28.00 18.85 -5.63
C LYS A 169 26.98 19.84 -6.20
N ARG A 170 26.80 21.01 -5.57
CA ARG A 170 25.97 22.12 -6.10
C ARG A 170 26.47 22.55 -7.48
N ASP A 171 27.77 22.74 -7.64
CA ASP A 171 28.35 23.26 -8.88
C ASP A 171 28.27 22.23 -10.03
N GLN A 172 28.42 20.94 -9.70
CA GLN A 172 28.14 19.82 -10.61
C GLN A 172 26.65 19.76 -11.01
N LEU A 173 25.73 19.96 -10.06
CA LEU A 173 24.28 20.02 -10.35
C LEU A 173 23.92 21.24 -11.20
N GLN A 174 24.51 22.42 -10.95
CA GLN A 174 24.30 23.62 -11.77
C GLN A 174 24.82 23.42 -13.20
N THR A 175 25.99 22.78 -13.36
CA THR A 175 26.53 22.43 -14.68
C THR A 175 25.60 21.46 -15.42
N ARG A 176 25.10 20.43 -14.73
CA ARG A 176 24.14 19.48 -15.32
C ARG A 176 22.81 20.13 -15.67
N TYR A 177 22.29 21.02 -14.84
CA TYR A 177 21.09 21.82 -15.11
C TYR A 177 21.27 22.69 -16.36
N ASN A 178 22.36 23.46 -16.43
CA ASN A 178 22.66 24.32 -17.58
C ASN A 178 22.80 23.53 -18.90
N ASN A 179 23.28 22.28 -18.84
CA ASN A 179 23.34 21.40 -20.00
C ASN A 179 21.96 20.87 -20.38
N LEU A 180 21.15 20.41 -19.41
CA LEU A 180 19.76 19.99 -19.64
C LEU A 180 18.89 21.11 -20.22
N THR A 181 19.11 22.38 -19.84
CA THR A 181 18.45 23.53 -20.48
C THR A 181 18.80 23.61 -21.96
N LYS A 182 20.09 23.53 -22.33
CA LYS A 182 20.54 23.56 -23.73
C LYS A 182 20.04 22.37 -24.54
N GLU A 183 20.02 21.18 -23.94
CA GLU A 183 19.43 19.98 -24.54
C GLU A 183 17.94 20.18 -24.79
N GLY A 184 17.21 20.83 -23.87
CA GLY A 184 15.82 21.24 -24.04
C GLY A 184 15.62 22.27 -25.17
N ASP A 185 16.45 23.31 -25.25
CA ASP A 185 16.41 24.32 -26.31
C ASP A 185 16.69 23.69 -27.69
N GLN A 186 17.63 22.74 -27.75
CA GLN A 186 17.92 21.94 -28.95
C GLN A 186 16.74 21.05 -29.32
N LEU A 187 16.12 20.35 -28.35
CA LEU A 187 14.94 19.51 -28.59
C LEU A 187 13.75 20.33 -29.10
N GLN A 188 13.52 21.52 -28.53
CA GLN A 188 12.48 22.45 -28.96
C GLN A 188 12.74 22.96 -30.39
N THR A 189 14.02 23.22 -30.72
CA THR A 189 14.44 23.60 -32.07
C THR A 189 14.19 22.46 -33.06
N SER A 190 14.59 21.22 -32.73
CA SER A 190 14.32 20.03 -33.54
C SER A 190 12.83 19.76 -33.73
N TYR A 191 12.02 19.91 -32.68
CA TYR A 191 10.56 19.81 -32.74
C TYR A 191 9.95 20.85 -33.69
N ASN A 192 10.41 22.10 -33.63
CA ASN A 192 9.96 23.18 -34.51
C ASN A 192 10.34 22.92 -35.98
N THR A 193 11.49 22.29 -36.24
CA THR A 193 11.91 21.85 -37.58
C THR A 193 11.06 20.69 -38.09
N LEU A 194 10.91 19.61 -37.32
CA LEU A 194 10.07 18.46 -37.66
C LEU A 194 8.60 18.85 -37.91
N THR A 195 8.11 19.86 -37.20
CA THR A 195 6.76 20.43 -37.42
C THR A 195 6.65 21.07 -38.81
N LYS A 196 7.65 21.85 -39.23
CA LYS A 196 7.70 22.44 -40.58
C LYS A 196 7.85 21.38 -41.68
N GLU A 197 8.69 20.37 -41.46
CA GLU A 197 8.87 19.25 -42.39
C GLU A 197 7.59 18.45 -42.56
N ARG A 198 6.86 18.16 -41.47
CA ARG A 198 5.52 17.56 -41.51
C ARG A 198 4.55 18.37 -42.35
N ASP A 199 4.52 19.69 -42.19
CA ASP A 199 3.56 20.57 -42.89
C ASP A 199 3.93 20.72 -44.38
N GLN A 200 5.21 20.69 -44.72
CA GLN A 200 5.70 20.57 -46.09
C GLN A 200 5.34 19.21 -46.72
N LEU A 201 5.52 18.10 -45.99
CA LEU A 201 5.12 16.75 -46.42
C LEU A 201 3.61 16.64 -46.62
N GLN A 202 2.79 17.22 -45.74
CA GLN A 202 1.34 17.29 -45.89
C GLN A 202 0.94 18.08 -47.14
N THR A 203 1.63 19.18 -47.43
CA THR A 203 1.43 19.98 -48.64
C THR A 203 1.81 19.18 -49.90
N SER A 204 2.95 18.47 -49.86
CA SER A 204 3.41 17.60 -50.94
C SER A 204 2.42 16.46 -51.22
N TYR A 205 1.95 15.76 -50.17
CA TYR A 205 0.94 14.71 -50.25
C TYR A 205 -0.38 15.22 -50.84
N ASN A 206 -0.82 16.41 -50.43
CA ASN A 206 -2.02 17.05 -50.97
C ASN A 206 -1.88 17.39 -52.47
N ASN A 207 -0.67 17.73 -52.92
CA ASN A 207 -0.39 17.99 -54.33
C ASN A 207 -0.27 16.70 -55.15
N GLN A 208 0.47 15.68 -54.68
CA GLN A 208 0.50 14.35 -55.30
C GLN A 208 -0.91 13.73 -55.38
N THR A 209 -1.79 13.98 -54.42
CA THR A 209 -3.19 13.55 -54.48
C THR A 209 -3.96 14.24 -55.60
N LYS A 210 -3.74 15.53 -55.86
CA LYS A 210 -4.30 16.24 -57.02
C LYS A 210 -3.75 15.69 -58.33
N GLU A 211 -2.44 15.52 -58.43
CA GLU A 211 -1.75 14.97 -59.61
C GLU A 211 -2.26 13.56 -59.94
N ARG A 212 -2.34 12.67 -58.94
CA ARG A 212 -2.90 11.32 -59.11
C ARG A 212 -4.35 11.36 -59.61
N ASN A 213 -5.17 12.27 -59.08
CA ASN A 213 -6.56 12.41 -59.53
C ASN A 213 -6.63 12.93 -60.97
N GLN A 214 -5.78 13.89 -61.37
CA GLN A 214 -5.65 14.34 -62.76
C GLN A 214 -5.15 13.21 -63.68
N LEU A 215 -4.20 12.40 -63.22
CA LEU A 215 -3.69 11.23 -63.92
C LEU A 215 -4.79 10.17 -64.12
N GLN A 216 -5.64 9.95 -63.11
CA GLN A 216 -6.81 9.06 -63.21
C GLN A 216 -7.83 9.59 -64.22
N THR A 217 -8.11 10.90 -64.24
CA THR A 217 -8.96 11.51 -65.27
C THR A 217 -8.36 11.30 -66.66
N ARG A 218 -7.05 11.54 -66.83
CA ARG A 218 -6.36 11.36 -68.11
C ARG A 218 -6.30 9.90 -68.55
N TYR A 219 -6.11 8.96 -67.64
CA TYR A 219 -6.18 7.52 -67.89
C TYR A 219 -7.59 7.10 -68.35
N ASN A 220 -8.64 7.62 -67.70
CA ASN A 220 -10.03 7.35 -68.10
C ASN A 220 -10.34 7.91 -69.50
N THR A 221 -9.76 9.06 -69.87
CA THR A 221 -9.85 9.62 -71.23
C THR A 221 -9.08 8.75 -72.25
N LEU A 222 -7.80 8.44 -71.98
CA LEU A 222 -6.97 7.58 -72.82
C LEU A 222 -7.56 6.18 -73.04
N THR A 223 -8.31 5.66 -72.06
CA THR A 223 -9.04 4.39 -72.20
C THR A 223 -10.16 4.53 -73.24
N LYS A 224 -10.95 5.60 -73.20
CA LYS A 224 -11.99 5.88 -74.22
C LYS A 224 -11.40 6.13 -75.61
N GLU A 225 -10.28 6.85 -75.68
CA GLU A 225 -9.55 7.07 -76.93
C GLU A 225 -9.01 5.75 -77.50
N LYS A 226 -8.49 4.85 -76.65
CA LYS A 226 -8.08 3.50 -77.04
C LYS A 226 -9.26 2.68 -77.56
N ASP A 227 -10.42 2.72 -76.91
CA ASP A 227 -11.60 1.97 -77.34
C ASP A 227 -12.16 2.50 -78.68
N GLN A 228 -12.10 3.82 -78.90
CA GLN A 228 -12.38 4.45 -80.19
C GLN A 228 -11.36 4.03 -81.27
N LEU A 229 -10.06 4.07 -80.97
CA LEU A 229 -9.00 3.62 -81.90
C LEU A 229 -9.09 2.12 -82.21
N GLN A 230 -9.47 1.28 -81.25
CA GLN A 230 -9.76 -0.14 -81.49
C GLN A 230 -10.96 -0.31 -82.42
N THR A 231 -12.01 0.51 -82.25
CA THR A 231 -13.17 0.51 -83.15
C THR A 231 -12.78 0.93 -84.57
N SER A 232 -12.01 2.02 -84.73
CA SER A 232 -11.48 2.44 -86.02
C SER A 232 -10.54 1.40 -86.66
N SER A 233 -9.68 0.75 -85.87
CA SER A 233 -8.80 -0.34 -86.33
C SER A 233 -9.60 -1.56 -86.81
N ASN A 234 -10.69 -1.91 -86.11
CA ASN A 234 -11.60 -2.98 -86.53
C ASN A 234 -12.34 -2.63 -87.84
N THR A 235 -12.64 -1.36 -88.09
CA THR A 235 -13.21 -0.88 -89.37
C THR A 235 -12.18 -0.92 -90.50
N LEU A 236 -10.99 -0.34 -90.29
CA LEU A 236 -9.88 -0.36 -91.25
C LEU A 236 -9.43 -1.80 -91.60
N THR A 237 -9.54 -2.74 -90.66
CA THR A 237 -9.30 -4.16 -90.89
C THR A 237 -10.31 -4.73 -91.91
N LYS A 238 -11.60 -4.42 -91.78
CA LYS A 238 -12.63 -4.85 -92.74
C LYS A 238 -12.44 -4.22 -94.12
N GLU A 239 -12.09 -2.93 -94.17
CA GLU A 239 -11.80 -2.21 -95.42
C GLU A 239 -10.56 -2.81 -96.11
N ARG A 240 -9.49 -3.10 -95.37
CA ARG A 240 -8.31 -3.81 -95.86
C ARG A 240 -8.69 -5.19 -96.42
N ASP A 241 -9.53 -5.95 -95.74
CA ASP A 241 -9.90 -7.31 -96.15
C ASP A 241 -10.81 -7.30 -97.40
N GLN A 242 -11.65 -6.27 -97.56
CA GLN A 242 -12.35 -5.97 -98.81
C GLN A 242 -11.36 -5.59 -99.93
N LEU A 243 -10.41 -4.69 -99.68
CA LEU A 243 -9.38 -4.30 -100.66
C LEU A 243 -8.48 -5.47 -101.06
N GLN A 244 -8.14 -6.37 -100.13
CA GLN A 244 -7.40 -7.60 -100.41
C GLN A 244 -8.24 -8.53 -101.30
N THR A 245 -9.55 -8.62 -101.08
CA THR A 245 -10.47 -9.39 -101.93
C THR A 245 -10.49 -8.82 -103.35
N SER A 246 -10.62 -7.50 -103.50
CA SER A 246 -10.54 -6.82 -104.81
C SER A 246 -9.18 -7.02 -105.49
N SER A 247 -8.08 -6.91 -104.74
CA SER A 247 -6.72 -7.16 -105.24
C SER A 247 -6.54 -8.60 -105.71
N ASN A 248 -7.11 -9.58 -105.01
CA ASN A 248 -7.09 -10.99 -105.41
C ASN A 248 -7.89 -11.23 -106.70
N THR A 249 -8.98 -10.49 -106.93
CA THR A 249 -9.74 -10.52 -108.20
C THR A 249 -8.94 -9.90 -109.34
N LEU A 250 -8.43 -8.68 -109.16
CA LEU A 250 -7.57 -8.00 -110.15
C LEU A 250 -6.31 -8.82 -110.50
N THR A 251 -5.77 -9.58 -109.55
CA THR A 251 -4.65 -10.51 -109.80
C THR A 251 -5.06 -11.63 -110.76
N LYS A 252 -6.25 -12.24 -110.57
CA LYS A 252 -6.77 -13.27 -111.49
C LYS A 252 -7.04 -12.71 -112.89
N GLU A 253 -7.60 -11.50 -112.97
CA GLU A 253 -7.84 -10.81 -114.25
C GLU A 253 -6.53 -10.51 -114.98
N ARG A 254 -5.50 -10.02 -114.26
CA ARG A 254 -4.14 -9.85 -114.80
C ARG A 254 -3.55 -11.15 -115.30
N ASP A 255 -3.68 -12.25 -114.55
CA ASP A 255 -3.09 -13.54 -114.90
C ASP A 255 -3.80 -14.18 -116.11
N GLN A 256 -5.12 -13.96 -116.25
CA GLN A 256 -5.85 -14.24 -117.49
C GLN A 256 -5.35 -13.38 -118.66
N LEU A 257 -5.16 -12.07 -118.46
CA LEU A 257 -4.65 -11.16 -119.49
C LEU A 257 -3.24 -11.54 -119.95
N GLN A 258 -2.37 -11.95 -119.01
CA GLN A 258 -1.01 -12.43 -119.27
C GLN A 258 -1.03 -13.77 -120.03
N THR A 259 -1.99 -14.64 -119.74
CA THR A 259 -2.21 -15.88 -120.50
C THR A 259 -2.61 -15.56 -121.95
N SER A 260 -3.58 -14.66 -122.15
CA SER A 260 -3.99 -14.20 -123.49
C SER A 260 -2.84 -13.52 -124.25
N TYR A 261 -2.03 -12.70 -123.58
CA TYR A 261 -0.84 -12.08 -124.16
C TYR A 261 0.21 -13.12 -124.60
N HIS A 262 0.40 -14.19 -123.82
CA HIS A 262 1.32 -15.27 -124.20
C HIS A 262 0.80 -16.08 -125.40
N THR A 263 -0.51 -16.31 -125.50
CA THR A 263 -1.15 -16.89 -126.70
C THR A 263 -0.93 -16.01 -127.93
N LEU A 264 -1.22 -14.70 -127.84
CA LEU A 264 -0.97 -13.73 -128.92
C LEU A 264 0.52 -13.64 -129.32
N THR A 265 1.43 -13.78 -128.35
CA THR A 265 2.87 -13.86 -128.61
C THR A 265 3.22 -15.09 -129.44
N LYS A 266 2.62 -16.25 -129.11
CA LYS A 266 2.81 -17.50 -129.85
C LYS A 266 2.20 -17.45 -131.26
N GLU A 267 1.04 -16.82 -131.43
CA GLU A 267 0.42 -16.57 -132.74
C GLU A 267 1.28 -15.63 -133.60
N ARG A 268 1.84 -14.56 -133.03
CA ARG A 268 2.81 -13.68 -133.69
C ARG A 268 4.04 -14.45 -134.16
N ASP A 269 4.59 -15.33 -133.32
CA ASP A 269 5.81 -16.09 -133.65
C ASP A 269 5.54 -17.16 -134.72
N GLN A 270 4.33 -17.72 -134.77
CA GLN A 270 3.85 -18.52 -135.90
C GLN A 270 3.71 -17.67 -137.18
N LEU A 271 3.16 -16.45 -137.09
CA LEU A 271 3.08 -15.52 -138.22
C LEU A 271 4.48 -15.14 -138.76
N GLN A 272 5.44 -14.89 -137.88
CA GLN A 272 6.83 -14.61 -138.24
C GLN A 272 7.47 -15.82 -138.93
N THR A 273 7.15 -17.04 -138.50
CA THR A 273 7.61 -18.27 -139.14
C THR A 273 7.06 -18.36 -140.57
N SER A 274 5.76 -18.17 -140.78
CA SER A 274 5.15 -18.15 -142.13
C SER A 274 5.68 -17.01 -143.01
N TYR A 275 5.96 -15.83 -142.44
CA TYR A 275 6.59 -14.72 -143.16
C TYR A 275 8.01 -15.07 -143.65
N ASN A 276 8.79 -15.78 -142.83
CA ASN A 276 10.11 -16.25 -143.21
C ASN A 276 10.02 -17.29 -144.35
N THR A 277 9.08 -18.23 -144.30
CA THR A 277 8.85 -19.19 -145.41
C THR A 277 8.45 -18.49 -146.71
N LEU A 278 7.54 -17.51 -146.66
CA LEU A 278 7.18 -16.67 -147.82
C LEU A 278 8.37 -15.86 -148.37
N THR A 279 9.33 -15.51 -147.51
CA THR A 279 10.58 -14.84 -147.90
C THR A 279 11.51 -15.80 -148.66
N GLU A 280 11.60 -17.06 -148.24
CA GLU A 280 12.36 -18.10 -148.94
C GLU A 280 11.73 -18.46 -150.31
N GLU A 281 10.40 -18.53 -150.40
CA GLU A 281 9.68 -18.74 -151.67
C GLU A 281 9.93 -17.59 -152.67
N ARG A 282 9.94 -16.34 -152.21
CA ARG A 282 10.31 -15.16 -153.02
C ARG A 282 11.71 -15.29 -153.60
N ASP A 283 12.68 -15.73 -152.80
CA ASP A 283 14.08 -15.80 -153.23
C ASP A 283 14.35 -16.97 -154.19
N GLN A 284 13.54 -18.04 -154.12
CA GLN A 284 13.47 -19.04 -155.19
C GLN A 284 12.91 -18.45 -156.50
N GLN A 285 11.85 -17.63 -156.45
CA GLN A 285 11.32 -16.96 -157.65
C GLN A 285 12.34 -15.99 -158.26
N GLN A 286 13.08 -15.21 -157.45
CA GLN A 286 14.16 -14.35 -157.93
C GLN A 286 15.28 -15.14 -158.62
N THR A 287 15.61 -16.33 -158.11
CA THR A 287 16.59 -17.24 -158.71
C THR A 287 16.12 -17.76 -160.08
N SER A 288 14.82 -18.04 -160.24
CA SER A 288 14.21 -18.40 -161.52
C SER A 288 14.25 -17.24 -162.53
N TYR A 289 13.89 -16.01 -162.11
CA TYR A 289 13.97 -14.79 -162.94
C TYR A 289 15.41 -14.51 -163.44
N ASN A 290 16.39 -14.69 -162.57
CA ASN A 290 17.81 -14.54 -162.91
C ASN A 290 18.30 -15.59 -163.93
N THR A 291 17.56 -16.68 -164.12
CA THR A 291 17.89 -17.73 -165.09
C THR A 291 17.40 -17.35 -166.50
N LEU A 292 16.14 -16.94 -166.66
CA LEU A 292 15.62 -16.40 -167.95
C LEU A 292 16.45 -15.20 -168.45
N THR A 293 17.01 -14.40 -167.54
CA THR A 293 17.85 -13.26 -167.88
C THR A 293 19.13 -13.68 -168.64
N LYS A 294 19.69 -14.86 -168.35
CA LYS A 294 20.91 -15.36 -169.02
C LYS A 294 20.66 -15.89 -170.43
N GLU A 295 19.48 -16.45 -170.68
CA GLU A 295 19.09 -16.96 -172.00
C GLU A 295 18.97 -15.80 -173.03
N ARG A 296 18.45 -14.65 -172.58
CA ARG A 296 18.40 -13.41 -173.37
C ARG A 296 19.78 -12.92 -173.80
N ASP A 297 20.76 -12.90 -172.89
CA ASP A 297 22.06 -12.27 -173.13
C ASP A 297 22.97 -13.12 -174.03
N GLN A 298 22.77 -14.44 -174.06
CA GLN A 298 23.43 -15.32 -175.03
C GLN A 298 22.91 -15.09 -176.46
N LEU A 299 21.62 -14.79 -176.62
CA LEU A 299 21.01 -14.46 -177.93
C LEU A 299 21.64 -13.20 -178.58
N GLN A 300 22.11 -12.25 -177.76
CA GLN A 300 22.76 -11.02 -178.22
C GLN A 300 24.20 -11.24 -178.72
N THR A 301 24.90 -12.27 -178.22
CA THR A 301 26.34 -12.44 -178.49
C THR A 301 26.60 -13.03 -179.88
N SER A 302 25.81 -14.01 -180.32
CA SER A 302 25.96 -14.65 -181.63
C SER A 302 25.64 -13.73 -182.82
N TYR A 303 24.99 -12.58 -182.61
CA TYR A 303 24.81 -11.59 -183.68
C TYR A 303 26.14 -11.07 -184.25
N ASN A 304 27.20 -11.03 -183.42
CA ASN A 304 28.52 -10.53 -183.80
C ASN A 304 29.46 -11.61 -184.39
N THR A 305 28.92 -12.80 -184.77
CA THR A 305 29.67 -14.01 -185.20
C THR A 305 30.90 -13.73 -186.08
N LEU A 306 30.78 -12.88 -187.11
CA LEU A 306 31.55 -13.06 -188.34
C LEU A 306 32.45 -11.87 -188.74
N THR A 307 33.13 -11.25 -187.77
CA THR A 307 34.22 -10.28 -188.09
C THR A 307 35.58 -10.97 -188.20
N LYS A 308 35.61 -11.98 -189.08
CA LYS A 308 36.80 -12.59 -189.72
C LYS A 308 37.69 -13.44 -188.81
N GLU A 309 37.45 -14.74 -188.94
CA GLU A 309 38.50 -15.74 -189.07
C GLU A 309 39.72 -15.15 -189.81
N LYS A 310 40.86 -15.11 -189.14
CA LYS A 310 42.16 -15.01 -189.81
C LYS A 310 43.23 -15.75 -189.00
N ASP A 311 43.64 -16.90 -189.55
CA ASP A 311 44.96 -17.53 -189.44
C ASP A 311 45.48 -17.64 -187.99
N GLN A 312 45.19 -18.68 -187.20
CA GLN A 312 45.54 -20.10 -187.43
C GLN A 312 46.97 -20.32 -187.96
N LEU A 313 47.70 -21.24 -187.29
CA LEU A 313 49.12 -21.60 -187.48
C LEU A 313 50.07 -20.40 -187.21
N GLN A 314 50.98 -20.47 -186.23
CA GLN A 314 51.96 -21.55 -186.09
C GLN A 314 52.11 -22.04 -184.65
N THR A 315 51.39 -23.13 -184.31
CA THR A 315 51.85 -24.06 -183.27
C THR A 315 53.21 -24.63 -183.67
N SER A 316 54.15 -24.76 -182.73
CA SER A 316 55.46 -25.40 -182.94
C SER A 316 56.42 -24.71 -183.95
N TYR A 317 56.89 -23.50 -183.63
CA TYR A 317 58.20 -22.96 -184.05
C TYR A 317 58.53 -21.74 -183.15
N ASN A 318 59.67 -21.59 -182.48
CA ASN A 318 60.85 -22.46 -182.46
C ASN A 318 61.67 -22.32 -181.15
N THR A 319 62.21 -23.43 -180.65
CA THR A 319 63.08 -23.58 -179.47
C THR A 319 64.49 -22.97 -179.65
N LEU A 320 64.66 -22.01 -180.56
CA LEU A 320 65.92 -21.79 -181.28
C LEU A 320 66.23 -20.34 -181.70
N THR A 321 65.80 -19.33 -180.93
CA THR A 321 66.47 -18.00 -180.92
C THR A 321 67.59 -17.97 -179.86
N LYS A 322 68.29 -19.10 -179.70
CA LYS A 322 69.03 -19.50 -178.48
C LYS A 322 70.41 -18.86 -178.31
N GLU A 323 70.78 -17.92 -179.19
CA GLU A 323 72.15 -17.42 -179.33
C GLU A 323 72.29 -15.90 -179.11
N ARG A 324 71.17 -15.15 -179.06
CA ARG A 324 71.20 -13.71 -178.77
C ARG A 324 71.29 -13.40 -177.26
N ASP A 325 70.89 -14.34 -176.41
CA ASP A 325 70.64 -14.08 -174.99
C ASP A 325 71.90 -13.94 -174.11
N GLN A 326 73.09 -14.26 -174.65
CA GLN A 326 74.34 -14.25 -173.87
C GLN A 326 74.94 -12.86 -173.63
N LEU A 327 74.63 -11.84 -174.45
CA LEU A 327 75.19 -10.48 -174.28
C LEU A 327 74.30 -9.51 -173.48
N GLN A 328 72.97 -9.71 -173.44
CA GLN A 328 72.08 -8.87 -172.63
C GLN A 328 72.13 -9.23 -171.14
N THR A 329 72.37 -10.51 -170.82
CA THR A 329 72.21 -11.06 -169.47
C THR A 329 73.13 -10.39 -168.44
N SER A 330 74.40 -10.10 -168.79
CA SER A 330 75.38 -9.50 -167.88
C SER A 330 75.02 -8.09 -167.41
N SER A 331 74.35 -7.29 -168.26
CA SER A 331 73.92 -5.92 -167.92
C SER A 331 72.76 -5.93 -166.90
N ASN A 332 71.85 -6.89 -167.04
CA ASN A 332 70.67 -7.00 -166.20
C ASN A 332 71.01 -7.45 -164.76
N THR A 333 72.15 -8.14 -164.55
CA THR A 333 72.59 -8.62 -163.23
C THR A 333 72.99 -7.47 -162.29
N LEU A 334 73.87 -6.57 -162.75
CA LEU A 334 74.34 -5.41 -161.98
C LEU A 334 73.20 -4.47 -161.55
N THR A 335 72.10 -4.43 -162.31
CA THR A 335 70.91 -3.66 -161.95
C THR A 335 70.20 -4.26 -160.73
N LYS A 336 70.09 -5.60 -160.63
CA LYS A 336 69.45 -6.27 -159.50
C LYS A 336 70.23 -6.13 -158.19
N GLU A 337 71.55 -6.15 -158.24
CA GLU A 337 72.40 -6.01 -157.05
C GLU A 337 72.25 -4.62 -156.41
N ARG A 338 72.18 -3.56 -157.24
CA ARG A 338 71.85 -2.19 -156.78
C ARG A 338 70.51 -2.13 -156.06
N ASP A 339 69.47 -2.72 -156.66
CA ASP A 339 68.09 -2.63 -156.16
C ASP A 339 67.89 -3.46 -154.87
N GLN A 340 68.64 -4.57 -154.72
CA GLN A 340 68.75 -5.30 -153.45
C GLN A 340 69.43 -4.44 -152.37
N LEU A 341 70.55 -3.78 -152.67
CA LEU A 341 71.26 -2.93 -151.71
C LEU A 341 70.40 -1.76 -151.22
N GLN A 342 69.64 -1.13 -152.13
CA GLN A 342 68.68 -0.07 -151.80
C GLN A 342 67.54 -0.57 -150.92
N THR A 343 67.09 -1.82 -151.12
CA THR A 343 66.09 -2.47 -150.26
C THR A 343 66.64 -2.68 -148.84
N SER A 344 67.85 -3.22 -148.70
CA SER A 344 68.52 -3.42 -147.40
C SER A 344 68.68 -2.11 -146.61
N TYR A 345 69.06 -1.02 -147.28
CA TYR A 345 69.19 0.30 -146.64
C TYR A 345 67.85 0.82 -146.08
N HIS A 346 66.74 0.59 -146.78
CA HIS A 346 65.42 1.01 -146.31
C HIS A 346 64.95 0.17 -145.10
N THR A 347 65.21 -1.14 -145.09
CA THR A 347 64.94 -2.00 -143.92
C THR A 347 65.71 -1.52 -142.69
N LEU A 348 67.02 -1.28 -142.82
CA LEU A 348 67.87 -0.81 -141.71
C LEU A 348 67.43 0.55 -141.16
N THR A 349 66.92 1.43 -142.03
CA THR A 349 66.32 2.72 -141.63
C THR A 349 65.05 2.50 -140.78
N LYS A 350 64.20 1.55 -141.18
CA LYS A 350 62.95 1.22 -140.47
C LYS A 350 63.20 0.58 -139.11
N GLU A 351 64.21 -0.28 -139.00
CA GLU A 351 64.65 -0.88 -137.74
C GLU A 351 65.20 0.17 -136.76
N ARG A 352 66.01 1.13 -137.24
CA ARG A 352 66.48 2.27 -136.45
C ARG A 352 65.32 3.08 -135.86
N ASP A 353 64.30 3.36 -136.67
CA ASP A 353 63.17 4.20 -136.26
C ASP A 353 62.22 3.46 -135.29
N GLN A 354 62.11 2.13 -135.41
CA GLN A 354 61.49 1.27 -134.41
C GLN A 354 62.28 1.27 -133.08
N LEU A 355 63.61 1.19 -133.13
CA LEU A 355 64.47 1.22 -131.95
C LEU A 355 64.38 2.57 -131.22
N GLN A 356 64.38 3.68 -131.96
CA GLN A 356 64.18 5.03 -131.43
C GLN A 356 62.79 5.19 -130.78
N THR A 357 61.75 4.58 -131.36
CA THR A 357 60.40 4.54 -130.78
C THR A 357 60.38 3.76 -129.47
N SER A 358 61.03 2.59 -129.43
CA SER A 358 61.14 1.76 -128.23
C SER A 358 61.87 2.47 -127.09
N TYR A 359 63.00 3.13 -127.37
CA TYR A 359 63.74 3.96 -126.41
C TYR A 359 62.88 5.09 -125.82
N ASN A 360 62.07 5.75 -126.66
CA ASN A 360 61.18 6.83 -126.23
C ASN A 360 60.02 6.31 -125.34
N THR A 361 59.54 5.09 -125.56
CA THR A 361 58.57 4.42 -124.68
C THR A 361 59.21 4.06 -123.34
N LEU A 362 60.36 3.39 -123.35
CA LEU A 362 61.08 2.98 -122.13
C LEU A 362 61.44 4.17 -121.22
N THR A 363 61.73 5.32 -121.83
CA THR A 363 61.95 6.59 -121.12
C THR A 363 60.69 7.06 -120.37
N LYS A 364 59.51 6.98 -120.99
CA LYS A 364 58.23 7.33 -120.35
C LYS A 364 57.87 6.37 -119.22
N GLU A 365 58.10 5.08 -119.40
CA GLU A 365 57.85 4.04 -118.38
C GLU A 365 58.73 4.27 -117.15
N ARG A 366 60.01 4.60 -117.33
CA ARG A 366 60.92 5.02 -116.24
C ARG A 366 60.38 6.22 -115.48
N ASP A 367 59.91 7.25 -116.18
CA ASP A 367 59.46 8.51 -115.56
C ASP A 367 58.10 8.34 -114.84
N GLN A 368 57.24 7.44 -115.35
CA GLN A 368 56.05 6.96 -114.63
C GLN A 368 56.44 6.17 -113.37
N LEU A 369 57.41 5.26 -113.45
CA LEU A 369 57.86 4.47 -112.31
C LEU A 369 58.48 5.35 -111.20
N GLN A 370 59.25 6.36 -111.57
CA GLN A 370 59.78 7.38 -110.66
C GLN A 370 58.66 8.19 -109.99
N THR A 371 57.59 8.48 -110.72
CA THR A 371 56.40 9.17 -110.18
C THR A 371 55.69 8.28 -109.16
N SER A 372 55.45 7.00 -109.47
CA SER A 372 54.85 6.03 -108.55
C SER A 372 55.69 5.82 -107.29
N TYR A 373 57.02 5.75 -107.41
CA TYR A 373 57.94 5.67 -106.26
C TYR A 373 57.82 6.90 -105.33
N ASN A 374 57.72 8.10 -105.92
CA ASN A 374 57.57 9.34 -105.17
C ASN A 374 56.19 9.43 -104.45
N THR A 375 55.14 8.84 -105.03
CA THR A 375 53.82 8.72 -104.39
C THR A 375 53.86 7.72 -103.23
N LEU A 376 54.37 6.51 -103.46
CA LEU A 376 54.47 5.45 -102.44
C LEU A 376 55.31 5.89 -101.22
N THR A 377 56.33 6.74 -101.44
CA THR A 377 57.12 7.34 -100.36
C THR A 377 56.26 8.26 -99.49
N LYS A 378 55.41 9.11 -100.08
CA LYS A 378 54.49 9.99 -99.33
C LYS A 378 53.42 9.20 -98.58
N GLU A 379 52.89 8.13 -99.18
CA GLU A 379 51.92 7.24 -98.54
C GLU A 379 52.53 6.54 -97.31
N LYS A 380 53.79 6.11 -97.41
CA LYS A 380 54.55 5.57 -96.27
C LYS A 380 54.71 6.58 -95.13
N ASP A 381 55.04 7.84 -95.44
CA ASP A 381 55.21 8.90 -94.43
C ASP A 381 53.86 9.27 -93.77
N GLN A 382 52.76 9.27 -94.54
CA GLN A 382 51.41 9.42 -94.01
C GLN A 382 51.02 8.24 -93.10
N LEU A 383 51.32 7.00 -93.50
CA LEU A 383 51.05 5.80 -92.70
C LEU A 383 51.86 5.80 -91.40
N GLN A 384 53.12 6.20 -91.44
CA GLN A 384 53.96 6.39 -90.25
C GLN A 384 53.41 7.47 -89.31
N THR A 385 52.84 8.55 -89.87
CA THR A 385 52.18 9.61 -89.10
C THR A 385 50.92 9.08 -88.40
N SER A 386 50.05 8.36 -89.13
CA SER A 386 48.86 7.72 -88.55
C SER A 386 49.20 6.69 -87.48
N TYR A 387 50.25 5.88 -87.68
CA TYR A 387 50.74 4.93 -86.67
C TYR A 387 51.18 5.63 -85.37
N ASN A 388 51.89 6.76 -85.49
CA ASN A 388 52.33 7.56 -84.34
C ASN A 388 51.14 8.20 -83.59
N THR A 389 50.08 8.59 -84.29
CA THR A 389 48.82 9.08 -83.68
C THR A 389 48.09 7.95 -82.95
N LEU A 390 47.86 6.81 -83.61
CA LEU A 390 47.19 5.63 -83.01
C LEU A 390 47.91 5.12 -81.76
N THR A 391 49.25 5.22 -81.75
CA THR A 391 50.09 4.89 -80.58
C THR A 391 49.79 5.80 -79.38
N LYS A 392 49.62 7.11 -79.60
CA LYS A 392 49.24 8.06 -78.53
C LYS A 392 47.81 7.82 -78.04
N GLU A 393 46.87 7.56 -78.94
CA GLU A 393 45.47 7.27 -78.59
C GLU A 393 45.36 5.99 -77.75
N ARG A 394 46.11 4.93 -78.11
CA ARG A 394 46.26 3.72 -77.30
C ARG A 394 46.78 4.02 -75.89
N ASP A 395 47.80 4.85 -75.77
CA ASP A 395 48.43 5.15 -74.46
C ASP A 395 47.54 6.04 -73.59
N GLN A 396 46.74 6.92 -74.20
CA GLN A 396 45.65 7.63 -73.52
C GLN A 396 44.54 6.67 -73.07
N LEU A 397 44.08 5.75 -73.92
CA LEU A 397 43.09 4.73 -73.56
C LEU A 397 43.58 3.81 -72.44
N GLN A 398 44.85 3.42 -72.44
CA GLN A 398 45.46 2.65 -71.35
C GLN A 398 45.47 3.45 -70.03
N THR A 399 45.73 4.75 -70.11
CA THR A 399 45.70 5.65 -68.93
C THR A 399 44.28 5.79 -68.37
N SER A 400 43.27 5.94 -69.24
CA SER A 400 41.86 5.97 -68.85
C SER A 400 41.39 4.63 -68.26
N SER A 401 41.81 3.50 -68.85
CA SER A 401 41.52 2.15 -68.35
C SER A 401 42.11 1.91 -66.95
N ASN A 402 43.37 2.33 -66.74
CA ASN A 402 44.03 2.27 -65.43
C ASN A 402 43.33 3.16 -64.38
N THR A 403 42.72 4.27 -64.80
CA THR A 403 41.96 5.19 -63.93
C THR A 403 40.61 4.58 -63.54
N LEU A 404 39.82 4.13 -64.52
CA LEU A 404 38.55 3.42 -64.30
C LEU A 404 38.72 2.16 -63.44
N THR A 405 39.88 1.49 -63.54
CA THR A 405 40.23 0.34 -62.68
C THR A 405 40.35 0.76 -61.21
N LYS A 406 41.01 1.89 -60.91
CA LYS A 406 41.10 2.42 -59.54
C LYS A 406 39.74 2.90 -59.01
N GLU A 407 38.94 3.56 -59.85
CA GLU A 407 37.60 4.01 -59.48
C GLU A 407 36.68 2.82 -59.16
N ARG A 408 36.72 1.75 -59.98
CA ARG A 408 36.03 0.48 -59.70
C ARG A 408 36.45 -0.10 -58.34
N ASP A 409 37.74 -0.14 -58.05
CA ASP A 409 38.25 -0.76 -56.82
C ASP A 409 37.90 0.08 -55.57
N GLN A 410 37.87 1.40 -55.70
CA GLN A 410 37.33 2.32 -54.68
C GLN A 410 35.81 2.13 -54.49
N LEU A 411 35.05 1.98 -55.57
CA LEU A 411 33.60 1.74 -55.53
C LEU A 411 33.27 0.38 -54.89
N GLN A 412 34.06 -0.65 -55.20
CA GLN A 412 33.96 -1.99 -54.61
C GLN A 412 34.31 -1.98 -53.11
N THR A 413 35.31 -1.20 -52.71
CA THR A 413 35.64 -0.96 -51.29
C THR A 413 34.49 -0.26 -50.58
N SER A 414 33.92 0.78 -51.19
CA SER A 414 32.77 1.52 -50.65
C SER A 414 31.53 0.63 -50.52
N TYR A 415 31.25 -0.21 -51.53
CA TYR A 415 30.17 -1.20 -51.52
C TYR A 415 30.34 -2.23 -50.38
N HIS A 416 31.55 -2.72 -50.13
CA HIS A 416 31.81 -3.66 -49.03
C HIS A 416 31.64 -2.99 -47.64
N THR A 417 32.03 -1.71 -47.51
CA THR A 417 31.76 -0.92 -46.30
C THR A 417 30.26 -0.74 -46.07
N LEU A 418 29.52 -0.30 -47.09
CA LEU A 418 28.06 -0.11 -47.02
C LEU A 418 27.31 -1.43 -46.73
N THR A 419 27.85 -2.56 -47.21
CA THR A 419 27.36 -3.91 -46.89
C THR A 419 27.53 -4.23 -45.40
N LYS A 420 28.69 -3.92 -44.81
CA LYS A 420 28.93 -4.06 -43.36
C LYS A 420 28.01 -3.18 -42.53
N GLU A 421 27.81 -1.92 -42.93
CA GLU A 421 26.91 -0.99 -42.25
C GLU A 421 25.45 -1.48 -42.30
N ARG A 422 24.99 -1.96 -43.45
CA ARG A 422 23.68 -2.63 -43.61
C ARG A 422 23.54 -3.81 -42.64
N ASP A 423 24.55 -4.67 -42.52
CA ASP A 423 24.48 -5.87 -41.68
C ASP A 423 24.53 -5.55 -40.18
N GLN A 424 25.24 -4.48 -39.78
CA GLN A 424 25.18 -3.90 -38.44
C GLN A 424 23.81 -3.27 -38.14
N LEU A 425 23.20 -2.58 -39.12
CA LEU A 425 21.88 -1.98 -39.00
C LEU A 425 20.79 -3.06 -38.89
N GLN A 426 20.89 -4.12 -39.69
CA GLN A 426 20.01 -5.30 -39.61
C GLN A 426 20.15 -6.01 -38.26
N THR A 427 21.37 -6.12 -37.72
CA THR A 427 21.61 -6.68 -36.38
C THR A 427 20.95 -5.81 -35.30
N SER A 428 21.09 -4.48 -35.40
CA SER A 428 20.47 -3.53 -34.48
C SER A 428 18.93 -3.59 -34.55
N TYR A 429 18.36 -3.66 -35.75
CA TYR A 429 16.93 -3.84 -35.98
C TYR A 429 16.40 -5.15 -35.36
N ASN A 430 17.14 -6.24 -35.52
CA ASN A 430 16.79 -7.54 -34.92
C ASN A 430 16.81 -7.50 -33.38
N THR A 431 17.74 -6.74 -32.78
CA THR A 431 17.77 -6.50 -31.32
C THR A 431 16.57 -5.64 -30.89
N LEU A 432 16.32 -4.51 -31.55
CA LEU A 432 15.20 -3.61 -31.26
C LEU A 432 13.84 -4.32 -31.38
N THR A 433 13.72 -5.27 -32.31
CA THR A 433 12.55 -6.14 -32.47
C THR A 433 12.34 -7.03 -31.25
N LYS A 434 13.41 -7.65 -30.70
CA LYS A 434 13.32 -8.45 -29.47
C LYS A 434 12.98 -7.59 -28.24
N GLU A 435 13.55 -6.40 -28.13
CA GLU A 435 13.26 -5.46 -27.04
C GLU A 435 11.79 -5.01 -27.08
N ARG A 436 11.25 -4.70 -28.27
CA ARG A 436 9.83 -4.43 -28.48
C ARG A 436 8.95 -5.61 -28.02
N ASP A 437 9.31 -6.84 -28.36
CA ASP A 437 8.51 -8.03 -28.05
C ASP A 437 8.57 -8.39 -26.56
N GLN A 438 9.70 -8.13 -25.89
CA GLN A 438 9.79 -8.14 -24.43
C GLN A 438 8.92 -7.05 -23.78
N LEU A 439 8.96 -5.82 -24.30
CA LEU A 439 8.16 -4.70 -23.80
C LEU A 439 6.66 -4.95 -23.96
N GLN A 440 6.24 -5.52 -25.10
CA GLN A 440 4.87 -5.98 -25.35
C GLN A 440 4.46 -7.10 -24.38
N THR A 441 5.37 -8.00 -24.02
CA THR A 441 5.13 -9.04 -23.01
C THR A 441 4.92 -8.41 -21.64
N SER A 442 5.78 -7.47 -21.20
CA SER A 442 5.58 -6.73 -19.94
C SER A 442 4.28 -5.92 -19.92
N TYR A 443 3.91 -5.26 -21.02
CA TYR A 443 2.64 -4.54 -21.15
C TYR A 443 1.43 -5.47 -21.01
N ASN A 444 1.50 -6.66 -21.59
CA ASN A 444 0.44 -7.67 -21.47
C ASN A 444 0.33 -8.21 -20.03
N THR A 445 1.44 -8.33 -19.30
CA THR A 445 1.44 -8.70 -17.86
C THR A 445 0.85 -7.58 -17.01
N LEU A 446 1.31 -6.34 -17.15
CA LEU A 446 0.77 -5.16 -16.45
C LEU A 446 -0.74 -4.97 -16.71
N THR A 447 -1.20 -5.29 -17.92
CA THR A 447 -2.64 -5.29 -18.25
C THR A 447 -3.41 -6.31 -17.41
N LYS A 448 -2.91 -7.55 -17.29
CA LYS A 448 -3.53 -8.59 -16.44
C LYS A 448 -3.51 -8.20 -14.97
N GLU A 449 -2.39 -7.68 -14.46
CA GLU A 449 -2.27 -7.22 -13.07
C GLU A 449 -3.27 -6.10 -12.75
N ARG A 450 -3.43 -5.13 -13.67
CA ARG A 450 -4.44 -4.07 -13.56
C ARG A 450 -5.87 -4.61 -13.57
N ASP A 451 -6.19 -5.59 -14.42
CA ASP A 451 -7.53 -6.20 -14.44
C ASP A 451 -7.80 -7.03 -13.18
N GLN A 452 -6.77 -7.65 -12.62
CA GLN A 452 -6.83 -8.38 -11.35
C GLN A 452 -7.00 -7.43 -10.15
N GLN A 453 -6.33 -6.27 -10.14
CA GLN A 453 -6.56 -5.20 -9.16
C GLN A 453 -7.97 -4.59 -9.31
N GLN A 454 -8.44 -4.32 -10.53
CA GLN A 454 -9.79 -3.82 -10.77
C GLN A 454 -10.86 -4.82 -10.26
N THR A 455 -10.62 -6.12 -10.44
CA THR A 455 -11.48 -7.17 -9.91
C THR A 455 -11.48 -7.16 -8.37
N SER A 456 -10.31 -7.04 -7.74
CA SER A 456 -10.18 -6.94 -6.28
C SER A 456 -10.86 -5.68 -5.71
N TYR A 457 -10.69 -4.52 -6.36
CA TYR A 457 -11.38 -3.27 -6.02
C TYR A 457 -12.90 -3.40 -6.13
N ASN A 458 -13.40 -4.08 -7.17
CA ASN A 458 -14.83 -4.33 -7.34
C ASN A 458 -15.40 -5.25 -6.24
N THR A 459 -14.61 -6.20 -5.72
CA THR A 459 -14.98 -7.03 -4.58
C THR A 459 -14.99 -6.22 -3.28
N LEU A 460 -13.92 -5.48 -2.97
CA LEU A 460 -13.85 -4.57 -1.81
C LEU A 460 -14.97 -3.52 -1.81
N THR A 461 -15.41 -3.05 -2.97
CA THR A 461 -16.56 -2.16 -3.12
C THR A 461 -17.86 -2.84 -2.67
N LYS A 462 -18.09 -4.11 -3.05
CA LYS A 462 -19.26 -4.88 -2.60
C LYS A 462 -19.21 -5.20 -1.12
N GLU A 463 -18.04 -5.55 -0.59
CA GLU A 463 -17.83 -5.81 0.84
C GLU A 463 -18.11 -4.55 1.67
N ARG A 464 -17.63 -3.37 1.24
CA ARG A 464 -17.97 -2.08 1.83
C ARG A 464 -19.48 -1.83 1.83
N ASP A 465 -20.17 -2.09 0.72
CA ASP A 465 -21.61 -1.82 0.59
C ASP A 465 -22.46 -2.80 1.42
N GLN A 466 -22.01 -4.05 1.57
CA GLN A 466 -22.56 -4.99 2.55
C GLN A 466 -22.32 -4.51 3.98
N LEU A 467 -21.11 -4.06 4.33
CA LEU A 467 -20.78 -3.56 5.66
C LEU A 467 -21.57 -2.29 6.01
N GLN A 468 -21.76 -1.39 5.05
CA GLN A 468 -22.62 -0.21 5.18
C GLN A 468 -24.09 -0.61 5.40
N THR A 469 -24.56 -1.66 4.72
CA THR A 469 -25.91 -2.20 4.92
C THR A 469 -26.06 -2.77 6.33
N SER A 470 -25.10 -3.58 6.80
CA SER A 470 -25.07 -4.10 8.18
C SER A 470 -25.00 -2.99 9.22
N TYR A 471 -24.20 -1.94 9.00
CA TYR A 471 -24.13 -0.76 9.86
C TYR A 471 -25.48 -0.01 9.93
N ASN A 472 -26.15 0.16 8.79
CA ASN A 472 -27.47 0.79 8.73
C ASN A 472 -28.55 -0.04 9.45
N THR A 473 -28.47 -1.38 9.39
CA THR A 473 -29.34 -2.28 10.15
C THR A 473 -29.06 -2.19 11.65
N LEU A 474 -27.79 -2.31 12.06
CA LEU A 474 -27.38 -2.21 13.47
C LEU A 474 -27.73 -0.84 14.09
N THR A 475 -27.73 0.22 13.29
CA THR A 475 -28.21 1.55 13.72
C THR A 475 -29.72 1.52 14.02
N LYS A 476 -30.54 0.91 13.16
CA LYS A 476 -31.98 0.74 13.41
C LYS A 476 -32.26 -0.14 14.62
N GLU A 477 -31.52 -1.23 14.80
CA GLU A 477 -31.62 -2.12 15.96
C GLU A 477 -31.25 -1.38 17.26
N LYS A 478 -30.22 -0.53 17.22
CA LYS A 478 -29.86 0.36 18.33
C LYS A 478 -30.97 1.36 18.64
N ASP A 479 -31.57 1.98 17.64
CA ASP A 479 -32.66 2.96 17.83
C ASP A 479 -33.94 2.29 18.37
N GLN A 480 -34.23 1.06 17.92
CA GLN A 480 -35.29 0.20 18.48
C GLN A 480 -34.98 -0.17 19.94
N LEU A 481 -33.75 -0.60 20.25
CA LEU A 481 -33.33 -0.93 21.61
C LEU A 481 -33.37 0.28 22.54
N GLN A 482 -32.96 1.46 22.06
CA GLN A 482 -33.09 2.73 22.78
C GLN A 482 -34.57 3.09 23.03
N THR A 483 -35.45 2.82 22.06
CA THR A 483 -36.90 3.01 22.22
C THR A 483 -37.47 2.07 23.28
N SER A 484 -37.14 0.77 23.22
CA SER A 484 -37.54 -0.21 24.24
C SER A 484 -36.98 0.13 25.62
N TYR A 485 -35.73 0.58 25.72
CA TYR A 485 -35.13 1.06 26.98
C TYR A 485 -35.88 2.27 27.53
N ASN A 486 -36.25 3.23 26.69
CA ASN A 486 -37.02 4.41 27.09
C ASN A 486 -38.45 4.05 27.53
N THR A 487 -39.06 3.02 26.94
CA THR A 487 -40.36 2.48 27.38
C THR A 487 -40.24 1.76 28.73
N LEU A 488 -39.27 0.83 28.86
CA LEU A 488 -39.02 0.08 30.10
C LEU A 488 -38.63 1.01 31.27
N THR A 489 -37.96 2.13 30.97
CA THR A 489 -37.68 3.22 31.91
C THR A 489 -38.99 3.86 32.43
N LYS A 490 -39.96 4.17 31.55
CA LYS A 490 -41.27 4.70 31.96
C LYS A 490 -42.09 3.68 32.75
N GLU A 491 -42.08 2.41 32.33
CA GLU A 491 -42.78 1.33 33.02
C GLU A 491 -42.21 1.11 34.44
N ARG A 492 -40.88 1.15 34.59
CA ARG A 492 -40.21 1.16 35.90
C ARG A 492 -40.66 2.35 36.74
N ASP A 493 -40.70 3.57 36.19
CA ASP A 493 -41.04 4.78 36.93
C ASP A 493 -42.52 4.80 37.33
N GLN A 494 -43.41 4.25 36.49
CA GLN A 494 -44.81 3.97 36.83
C GLN A 494 -44.91 2.92 37.93
N LEU A 495 -44.19 1.80 37.84
CA LEU A 495 -44.19 0.75 38.85
C LEU A 495 -43.63 1.23 40.20
N GLN A 496 -42.59 2.07 40.19
CA GLN A 496 -42.04 2.73 41.38
C GLN A 496 -43.04 3.70 42.00
N THR A 497 -43.81 4.43 41.17
CA THR A 497 -44.90 5.29 41.63
C THR A 497 -46.02 4.46 42.30
N SER A 498 -46.48 3.40 41.65
CA SER A 498 -47.48 2.46 42.19
C SER A 498 -47.00 1.79 43.47
N TYR A 499 -45.74 1.38 43.55
CA TYR A 499 -45.13 0.83 44.76
C TYR A 499 -45.12 1.85 45.91
N HIS A 500 -44.80 3.12 45.64
CA HIS A 500 -44.84 4.17 46.66
C HIS A 500 -46.27 4.48 47.12
N THR A 501 -47.25 4.46 46.22
CA THR A 501 -48.68 4.57 46.56
C THR A 501 -49.13 3.41 47.44
N LEU A 502 -48.86 2.17 47.03
CA LEU A 502 -49.19 0.97 47.79
C LEU A 502 -48.50 0.94 49.18
N THR A 503 -47.30 1.51 49.28
CA THR A 503 -46.61 1.70 50.57
C THR A 503 -47.37 2.69 51.47
N LYS A 504 -47.82 3.82 50.93
CA LYS A 504 -48.65 4.78 51.69
C LYS A 504 -50.00 4.19 52.11
N GLU A 505 -50.65 3.43 51.23
CA GLU A 505 -51.90 2.72 51.54
C GLU A 505 -51.68 1.67 52.64
N LYS A 506 -50.57 0.92 52.59
CA LYS A 506 -50.17 0.00 53.64
C LYS A 506 -49.93 0.72 54.98
N ASP A 507 -49.25 1.85 54.99
CA ASP A 507 -48.97 2.62 56.21
C ASP A 507 -50.25 3.24 56.80
N GLN A 508 -51.18 3.69 55.94
CA GLN A 508 -52.53 4.11 56.33
C GLN A 508 -53.35 2.96 56.90
N LEU A 509 -53.32 1.78 56.27
CA LEU A 509 -54.02 0.58 56.74
C LEU A 509 -53.44 0.06 58.07
N GLN A 510 -52.12 0.10 58.23
CA GLN A 510 -51.44 -0.21 59.49
C GLN A 510 -51.81 0.79 60.59
N THR A 511 -51.95 2.07 60.26
CA THR A 511 -52.41 3.10 61.20
C THR A 511 -53.88 2.85 61.60
N SER A 512 -54.75 2.54 60.65
CA SER A 512 -56.15 2.17 60.89
C SER A 512 -56.27 0.91 61.77
N TYR A 513 -55.52 -0.14 61.46
CA TYR A 513 -55.44 -1.36 62.26
C TYR A 513 -54.97 -1.11 63.71
N ASN A 514 -53.98 -0.22 63.89
CA ASN A 514 -53.49 0.17 65.20
C ASN A 514 -54.55 0.97 66.00
N THR A 515 -55.38 1.78 65.33
CA THR A 515 -56.51 2.50 65.95
C THR A 515 -57.64 1.54 66.32
N LEU A 516 -58.10 0.71 65.38
CA LEU A 516 -59.13 -0.32 65.61
C LEU A 516 -58.73 -1.30 66.72
N THR A 517 -57.44 -1.61 66.86
CA THR A 517 -56.90 -2.41 67.98
C THR A 517 -57.12 -1.71 69.32
N LYS A 518 -56.80 -0.41 69.42
CA LYS A 518 -57.04 0.38 70.65
C LYS A 518 -58.52 0.51 70.98
N GLU A 519 -59.37 0.75 69.98
CA GLU A 519 -60.83 0.82 70.14
C GLU A 519 -61.39 -0.52 70.63
N ARG A 520 -60.93 -1.64 70.07
CA ARG A 520 -61.28 -2.99 70.53
C ARG A 520 -60.81 -3.25 71.96
N ASP A 521 -59.61 -2.81 72.35
CA ASP A 521 -59.11 -2.99 73.72
C ASP A 521 -59.86 -2.09 74.74
N GLN A 522 -60.28 -0.89 74.33
CA GLN A 522 -61.17 -0.02 75.10
C GLN A 522 -62.56 -0.64 75.26
N LEU A 523 -63.15 -1.17 74.19
CA LEU A 523 -64.43 -1.88 74.20
C LEU A 523 -64.37 -3.13 75.08
N GLN A 524 -63.29 -3.92 74.99
CA GLN A 524 -63.08 -5.09 75.86
C GLN A 524 -62.97 -4.68 77.33
N THR A 525 -62.29 -3.57 77.64
CA THR A 525 -62.19 -3.02 79.00
C THR A 525 -63.55 -2.56 79.52
N SER A 526 -64.34 -1.88 78.69
CA SER A 526 -65.71 -1.45 79.00
C SER A 526 -66.63 -2.66 79.24
N TYR A 527 -66.62 -3.65 78.34
CA TYR A 527 -67.38 -4.90 78.48
C TYR A 527 -67.02 -5.65 79.77
N ASN A 528 -65.72 -5.77 80.09
CA ASN A 528 -65.25 -6.41 81.33
C ASN A 528 -65.69 -5.65 82.59
N THR A 529 -65.92 -4.33 82.49
CA THR A 529 -66.39 -3.48 83.60
C THR A 529 -67.90 -3.64 83.80
N LEU A 530 -68.68 -3.45 82.73
CA LEU A 530 -70.14 -3.65 82.71
C LEU A 530 -70.54 -5.08 83.14
N THR A 531 -69.73 -6.08 82.80
CA THR A 531 -69.92 -7.47 83.23
C THR A 531 -69.83 -7.61 84.75
N LYS A 532 -68.88 -6.94 85.41
CA LYS A 532 -68.75 -6.93 86.87
C LYS A 532 -69.88 -6.17 87.56
N GLU A 533 -70.28 -5.03 87.01
CA GLU A 533 -71.39 -4.23 87.53
C GLU A 533 -72.71 -5.02 87.46
N ARG A 534 -72.99 -5.68 86.33
CA ARG A 534 -74.12 -6.61 86.16
C ARG A 534 -74.14 -7.68 87.24
N ASP A 535 -73.01 -8.34 87.48
CA ASP A 535 -72.95 -9.47 88.41
C ASP A 535 -73.05 -9.02 89.88
N HIS A 536 -72.48 -7.86 90.24
CA HIS A 536 -72.67 -7.23 91.55
C HIS A 536 -74.15 -6.93 91.84
N LEU A 537 -74.82 -6.21 90.91
CA LEU A 537 -76.24 -5.87 91.03
C LEU A 537 -77.14 -7.10 91.12
N LYS A 538 -76.78 -8.18 90.42
CA LYS A 538 -77.50 -9.46 90.44
C LYS A 538 -77.35 -10.19 91.78
N GLU A 539 -76.21 -10.06 92.46
CA GLU A 539 -75.99 -10.63 93.79
C GLU A 539 -76.69 -9.81 94.89
N GLU A 540 -76.73 -8.47 94.78
CA GLU A 540 -77.48 -7.61 95.71
C GLU A 540 -79.00 -7.85 95.64
N LEU A 541 -79.55 -8.01 94.43
CA LEU A 541 -80.98 -8.30 94.23
C LEU A 541 -81.40 -9.61 94.90
N ASN A 542 -80.56 -10.66 94.81
CA ASN A 542 -80.81 -11.95 95.46
C ASN A 542 -80.74 -11.88 97.00
N LYS A 543 -80.02 -10.90 97.58
CA LYS A 543 -79.95 -10.71 99.03
C LYS A 543 -81.16 -9.96 99.59
N GLN A 544 -81.79 -9.07 98.82
CA GLN A 544 -82.98 -8.32 99.26
C GLN A 544 -84.28 -9.16 99.30
N SER A 545 -84.42 -10.20 98.46
CA SER A 545 -85.67 -10.96 98.34
C SER A 545 -85.86 -12.07 99.38
N GLY A 546 -84.87 -12.35 100.22
CA GLY A 546 -84.98 -13.33 101.31
C GLY A 546 -85.30 -14.77 100.84
N GLY A 547 -84.93 -15.13 99.62
CA GLY A 547 -85.24 -16.43 99.00
C GLY A 547 -86.62 -16.55 98.35
N TRP A 548 -87.45 -15.49 98.37
CA TRP A 548 -88.74 -15.47 97.68
C TRP A 548 -88.59 -14.99 96.23
N LYS A 549 -89.18 -15.73 95.28
CA LYS A 549 -89.27 -15.37 93.86
C LYS A 549 -90.72 -15.00 93.56
N LYS A 550 -90.96 -13.81 92.98
CA LYS A 550 -92.30 -13.43 92.52
C LYS A 550 -92.55 -13.98 91.13
N PHE A 551 -93.75 -14.53 90.89
CA PHE A 551 -94.22 -14.87 89.55
C PHE A 551 -95.72 -14.56 89.43
N LYS A 552 -96.10 -13.87 88.34
CA LYS A 552 -97.42 -13.23 88.18
C LYS A 552 -97.79 -12.44 89.46
N SER A 553 -98.87 -12.83 90.15
CA SER A 553 -99.37 -12.26 91.39
C SER A 553 -98.72 -12.84 92.66
N SER A 554 -98.36 -14.13 92.65
CA SER A 554 -97.94 -14.88 93.84
C SER A 554 -96.44 -14.76 94.14
N TRP A 555 -96.09 -15.01 95.40
CA TRP A 555 -94.73 -15.16 95.88
C TRP A 555 -94.46 -16.62 96.24
N TYR A 556 -93.38 -17.16 95.70
CA TYR A 556 -93.00 -18.56 95.84
C TYR A 556 -91.66 -18.66 96.59
N TYR A 557 -91.50 -19.66 97.44
CA TYR A 557 -90.27 -19.95 98.18
C TYR A 557 -89.88 -21.42 97.96
N LEU A 558 -88.71 -21.62 97.36
CA LEU A 558 -88.09 -22.93 97.21
C LEU A 558 -87.25 -23.27 98.45
N SER A 559 -87.54 -24.40 99.09
CA SER A 559 -86.79 -24.90 100.24
C SER A 559 -85.32 -25.23 99.91
N THR A 560 -84.40 -24.89 100.80
CA THR A 560 -82.98 -25.26 100.71
C THR A 560 -82.63 -26.59 101.38
N GLU A 561 -83.58 -27.20 102.09
CA GLU A 561 -83.46 -28.46 102.83
C GLU A 561 -84.63 -29.40 102.45
N LYS A 562 -84.68 -30.62 103.01
CA LYS A 562 -85.74 -31.61 102.72
C LYS A 562 -86.54 -31.99 103.96
N LYS A 563 -87.84 -32.23 103.79
CA LYS A 563 -88.82 -32.57 104.83
C LYS A 563 -89.84 -33.58 104.30
N SER A 564 -90.57 -34.27 105.18
CA SER A 564 -91.80 -34.98 104.80
C SER A 564 -92.86 -34.01 104.28
N TRP A 565 -93.92 -34.49 103.61
CA TRP A 565 -94.97 -33.61 103.08
C TRP A 565 -95.65 -32.80 104.20
N THR A 566 -95.97 -33.46 105.32
CA THR A 566 -96.59 -32.84 106.51
C THR A 566 -95.70 -31.77 107.13
N GLU A 567 -94.41 -32.05 107.30
CA GLU A 567 -93.44 -31.07 107.80
C GLU A 567 -93.22 -29.90 106.82
N SER A 568 -93.26 -30.18 105.51
CA SER A 568 -93.15 -29.19 104.44
C SER A 568 -94.33 -28.22 104.45
N ARG A 569 -95.57 -28.73 104.57
CA ARG A 569 -96.79 -27.92 104.76
C ARG A 569 -96.69 -27.07 106.02
N GLN A 570 -96.24 -27.65 107.14
CA GLN A 570 -96.01 -26.91 108.38
C GLN A 570 -94.93 -25.82 108.26
N ASP A 571 -93.91 -26.02 107.43
CA ASP A 571 -92.90 -24.99 107.16
C ASP A 571 -93.47 -23.82 106.35
N CYS A 572 -94.32 -24.11 105.35
CA CYS A 572 -95.05 -23.07 104.62
C CYS A 572 -96.02 -22.29 105.52
N LEU A 573 -96.81 -22.98 106.35
CA LEU A 573 -97.75 -22.33 107.26
C LEU A 573 -97.03 -21.38 108.23
N LYS A 574 -95.86 -21.79 108.75
CA LYS A 574 -94.97 -20.92 109.56
C LYS A 574 -94.43 -19.69 108.82
N ARG A 575 -94.43 -19.69 107.49
CA ARG A 575 -94.01 -18.57 106.62
C ARG A 575 -95.18 -17.69 106.15
N GLY A 576 -96.42 -17.96 106.58
CA GLY A 576 -97.62 -17.31 106.06
C GLY A 576 -97.90 -17.71 104.61
N ALA A 577 -97.80 -19.00 104.32
CA ALA A 577 -97.89 -19.60 102.99
C ALA A 577 -98.51 -21.01 103.08
N HIS A 578 -98.91 -21.57 101.95
CA HIS A 578 -99.29 -22.99 101.80
C HIS A 578 -98.27 -23.71 100.92
N LEU A 579 -98.33 -25.05 100.78
CA LEU A 579 -97.62 -25.72 99.68
C LEU A 579 -98.20 -25.25 98.35
N VAL A 580 -97.37 -25.12 97.32
CA VAL A 580 -97.77 -24.52 96.04
C VAL A 580 -98.96 -25.25 95.41
N ILE A 581 -99.94 -24.46 94.93
CA ILE A 581 -101.13 -24.95 94.23
C ILE A 581 -100.99 -24.56 92.76
N ILE A 582 -101.04 -25.54 91.85
CA ILE A 582 -100.72 -25.30 90.44
C ILE A 582 -102.01 -25.18 89.64
N ASN A 583 -102.33 -23.95 89.26
CA ASN A 583 -103.60 -23.54 88.65
C ASN A 583 -103.44 -23.13 87.18
N SER A 584 -102.21 -23.01 86.66
CA SER A 584 -101.97 -22.64 85.25
C SER A 584 -100.75 -23.33 84.62
N LYS A 585 -100.76 -23.45 83.29
CA LYS A 585 -99.66 -24.04 82.51
C LYS A 585 -98.35 -23.29 82.72
N GLU A 586 -98.37 -21.96 82.64
CA GLU A 586 -97.16 -21.15 82.81
C GLU A 586 -96.60 -21.21 84.25
N GLU A 587 -97.45 -21.52 85.23
CA GLU A 587 -97.05 -21.73 86.63
C GLU A 587 -96.40 -23.09 86.83
N GLN A 588 -96.94 -24.16 86.23
CA GLN A 588 -96.25 -25.45 86.14
C GLN A 588 -94.87 -25.30 85.50
N GLU A 589 -94.78 -24.58 84.38
CA GLU A 589 -93.51 -24.34 83.67
C GLU A 589 -92.53 -23.51 84.51
N PHE A 590 -92.98 -22.45 85.19
CA PHE A 590 -92.16 -21.66 86.11
C PHE A 590 -91.65 -22.45 87.32
N ILE A 591 -92.50 -23.31 87.90
CA ILE A 591 -92.17 -24.16 89.05
C ILE A 591 -91.15 -25.23 88.65
N HIS A 592 -91.32 -25.85 87.48
CA HIS A 592 -90.41 -26.86 86.94
C HIS A 592 -89.05 -26.27 86.51
N GLU A 593 -89.03 -25.12 85.83
CA GLU A 593 -87.79 -24.41 85.51
C GLU A 593 -87.02 -24.04 86.79
N TRP A 594 -87.72 -23.66 87.86
CA TRP A 594 -87.09 -23.33 89.14
C TRP A 594 -86.72 -24.57 89.98
N SER A 595 -87.37 -25.72 89.78
CA SER A 595 -86.99 -26.98 90.46
C SER A 595 -85.66 -27.50 89.94
N GLY A 596 -85.45 -27.45 88.62
CA GLY A 596 -84.22 -27.78 87.91
C GLY A 596 -83.75 -29.23 88.10
N CYS A 597 -83.15 -29.53 89.26
CA CYS A 597 -82.67 -30.86 89.64
C CYS A 597 -83.17 -31.31 91.03
N LEU A 598 -84.21 -30.67 91.57
CA LEU A 598 -84.83 -31.00 92.85
C LEU A 598 -86.22 -31.63 92.63
N ASP A 599 -86.56 -32.65 93.41
CA ASP A 599 -87.94 -33.13 93.51
C ASP A 599 -88.71 -32.25 94.51
N ILE A 600 -89.86 -31.69 94.12
CA ILE A 600 -90.58 -30.64 94.87
C ILE A 600 -92.00 -31.07 95.22
N TYR A 601 -92.31 -31.18 96.51
CA TYR A 601 -93.65 -31.40 97.01
C TYR A 601 -94.62 -30.27 96.64
N LEU A 602 -95.80 -30.68 96.20
CA LEU A 602 -96.95 -29.85 95.84
C LEU A 602 -97.99 -29.86 96.96
N GLY A 603 -98.94 -28.93 96.92
CA GLY A 603 -100.13 -28.96 97.78
C GLY A 603 -101.19 -30.01 97.38
N PHE A 604 -100.84 -31.02 96.58
CA PHE A 604 -101.76 -31.99 95.99
C PHE A 604 -101.58 -33.36 96.65
N HIS A 605 -102.67 -33.97 97.11
CA HIS A 605 -102.70 -35.20 97.90
C HIS A 605 -104.06 -35.89 97.82
N ASP A 606 -104.16 -37.19 98.14
CA ASP A 606 -105.43 -37.92 98.31
C ASP A 606 -105.58 -38.59 99.69
N THR A 607 -104.69 -38.29 100.65
CA THR A 607 -104.68 -38.76 102.06
C THR A 607 -106.03 -38.78 102.82
N ASN A 608 -107.05 -38.06 102.33
CA ASN A 608 -108.39 -37.99 102.93
C ASN A 608 -109.36 -39.01 102.33
N THR A 609 -109.16 -39.48 101.10
CA THR A 609 -109.92 -40.54 100.43
C THR A 609 -109.12 -41.09 99.26
N GLU A 610 -108.67 -42.35 99.39
CA GLU A 610 -107.90 -43.11 98.41
C GLU A 610 -108.35 -42.90 96.96
N GLY A 611 -107.42 -42.51 96.07
CA GLY A 611 -107.65 -42.23 94.66
C GLY A 611 -108.39 -40.91 94.36
N VAL A 612 -108.77 -40.11 95.35
CA VAL A 612 -109.51 -38.84 95.19
C VAL A 612 -108.59 -37.65 95.48
N TRP A 613 -107.75 -37.32 94.49
CA TRP A 613 -106.76 -36.26 94.58
C TRP A 613 -107.35 -34.85 94.68
N GLU A 614 -106.98 -34.14 95.73
CA GLU A 614 -107.40 -32.77 96.05
C GLU A 614 -106.19 -31.85 96.35
N TRP A 615 -106.44 -30.54 96.26
CA TRP A 615 -105.49 -29.51 96.72
C TRP A 615 -105.79 -29.13 98.17
N ILE A 616 -104.75 -28.81 98.95
CA ILE A 616 -104.87 -28.40 100.36
C ILE A 616 -105.83 -27.22 100.55
N ASN A 617 -107.01 -27.52 101.11
CA ASN A 617 -108.09 -26.58 101.30
C ASN A 617 -107.96 -25.81 102.64
N ASP A 618 -106.87 -25.05 102.80
CA ASP A 618 -106.58 -24.26 104.01
C ASP A 618 -107.34 -22.90 104.05
N GLY A 619 -108.64 -22.93 103.75
CA GLY A 619 -109.65 -21.91 104.12
C GLY A 619 -109.56 -20.50 103.49
N ALA A 620 -108.44 -20.12 102.88
CA ALA A 620 -108.19 -18.77 102.36
C ALA A 620 -108.41 -18.62 100.85
N LEU A 621 -108.44 -19.72 100.09
CA LEU A 621 -108.67 -19.76 98.65
C LEU A 621 -109.80 -20.77 98.35
N GLY A 622 -111.04 -20.29 98.37
CA GLY A 622 -112.22 -21.14 98.27
C GLY A 622 -112.44 -21.74 96.88
N GLN A 623 -111.87 -22.92 96.63
CA GLN A 623 -112.24 -23.76 95.48
C GLN A 623 -112.01 -25.25 95.78
N SER A 624 -112.98 -25.86 96.49
CA SER A 624 -113.13 -27.32 96.55
C SER A 624 -113.66 -27.82 95.21
N SER A 625 -112.78 -27.94 94.23
CA SER A 625 -113.07 -28.41 92.88
C SER A 625 -111.94 -29.33 92.41
N ALA A 626 -112.31 -30.51 91.92
CA ALA A 626 -111.37 -31.45 91.31
C ALA A 626 -110.54 -30.76 90.20
N PRO A 627 -109.26 -31.14 90.02
CA PRO A 627 -108.34 -30.42 89.14
C PRO A 627 -108.84 -30.38 87.70
N GLY A 628 -108.99 -29.17 87.14
CA GLY A 628 -109.32 -28.99 85.73
C GLY A 628 -108.19 -29.40 84.79
N THR A 629 -106.95 -29.56 85.29
CA THR A 629 -105.79 -30.11 84.60
C THR A 629 -104.81 -30.63 85.65
N THR A 630 -104.16 -31.76 85.38
CA THR A 630 -103.04 -32.31 86.15
C THR A 630 -101.83 -32.48 85.23
N TYR A 631 -100.62 -32.51 85.79
CA TYR A 631 -99.37 -32.66 85.03
C TYR A 631 -98.58 -33.92 85.43
N TRP A 632 -99.32 -35.00 85.72
CA TRP A 632 -98.79 -36.35 85.91
C TRP A 632 -97.88 -36.78 84.76
N ARG A 633 -96.76 -37.44 85.07
CA ARG A 633 -95.95 -38.11 84.03
C ARG A 633 -96.69 -39.36 83.52
N ASP A 634 -96.29 -39.83 82.34
CA ASP A 634 -96.90 -41.03 81.74
C ASP A 634 -96.74 -42.26 82.65
N GLY A 635 -97.86 -42.69 83.26
CA GLY A 635 -97.94 -43.81 84.19
C GLY A 635 -98.57 -43.48 85.54
N GLU A 636 -98.61 -42.20 85.94
CA GLU A 636 -99.01 -41.77 87.30
C GLU A 636 -100.43 -41.15 87.35
N PRO A 637 -101.10 -41.15 88.52
CA PRO A 637 -100.69 -41.79 89.77
C PRO A 637 -100.82 -43.32 89.66
N ASN A 638 -99.85 -44.04 90.23
CA ASN A 638 -99.75 -45.49 90.17
C ASN A 638 -100.00 -46.21 91.51
N ASP A 639 -99.95 -45.47 92.63
CA ASP A 639 -100.07 -46.00 93.99
C ASP A 639 -99.07 -47.15 94.27
N ALA A 640 -97.77 -46.88 94.14
CA ALA A 640 -96.76 -47.93 94.30
C ALA A 640 -96.74 -48.49 95.73
N HIS A 641 -97.22 -49.73 95.84
CA HIS A 641 -97.29 -50.52 97.08
C HIS A 641 -98.40 -50.12 98.08
N GLN A 642 -99.42 -49.36 97.67
CA GLN A 642 -100.58 -48.98 98.48
C GLN A 642 -100.23 -48.01 99.62
N GLY A 643 -100.02 -46.74 99.25
CA GLY A 643 -99.72 -45.61 100.14
C GLY A 643 -98.81 -44.52 99.55
N GLU A 644 -99.02 -44.10 98.29
CA GLU A 644 -98.28 -42.97 97.66
C GLU A 644 -99.01 -41.60 97.74
N ASP A 645 -99.72 -41.32 98.83
CA ASP A 645 -100.80 -40.33 98.94
C ASP A 645 -100.46 -38.82 98.68
N CYS A 646 -99.23 -38.47 98.30
CA CYS A 646 -98.75 -37.08 98.18
C CYS A 646 -97.94 -36.80 96.91
N ALA A 647 -98.28 -35.75 96.15
CA ALA A 647 -97.62 -35.45 94.87
C ALA A 647 -96.35 -34.60 95.01
N HIS A 648 -95.33 -34.92 94.22
CA HIS A 648 -94.20 -34.04 93.93
C HIS A 648 -93.92 -33.90 92.43
N ILE A 649 -93.33 -32.78 92.01
CA ILE A 649 -92.65 -32.68 90.71
C ILE A 649 -91.34 -33.46 90.81
N SER A 650 -91.12 -34.44 89.94
CA SER A 650 -89.91 -35.25 89.95
C SER A 650 -88.82 -34.67 89.05
N LYS A 651 -87.59 -34.56 89.59
CA LYS A 651 -86.41 -34.10 88.83
C LYS A 651 -86.01 -35.00 87.66
N LYS A 652 -86.62 -36.19 87.56
CA LYS A 652 -86.33 -37.20 86.53
C LYS A 652 -86.94 -36.86 85.17
N VAL A 653 -87.92 -35.95 85.11
CA VAL A 653 -88.64 -35.64 83.86
C VAL A 653 -88.36 -34.21 83.43
N SER A 654 -87.90 -34.04 82.18
CA SER A 654 -87.58 -32.75 81.58
C SER A 654 -88.76 -32.05 80.91
N ASP A 655 -89.88 -32.76 80.68
CA ASP A 655 -91.13 -32.16 80.22
C ASP A 655 -91.87 -31.55 81.42
N PRO A 656 -92.03 -30.21 81.50
CA PRO A 656 -92.73 -29.59 82.62
C PRO A 656 -94.17 -30.06 82.74
N LEU A 657 -94.85 -30.38 81.62
CA LEU A 657 -96.28 -30.69 81.57
C LEU A 657 -96.60 -32.16 81.90
N LYS A 658 -95.56 -32.97 82.13
CA LYS A 658 -95.63 -34.39 82.47
C LYS A 658 -94.61 -34.76 83.55
N SER A 659 -94.61 -34.04 84.67
CA SER A 659 -93.53 -34.15 85.69
C SER A 659 -93.99 -34.53 87.10
N TRP A 660 -95.29 -34.58 87.39
CA TRP A 660 -95.79 -34.99 88.70
C TRP A 660 -95.67 -36.51 88.88
N ASN A 661 -95.44 -36.92 90.13
CA ASN A 661 -95.28 -38.29 90.63
C ASN A 661 -95.85 -38.32 92.05
N ASP A 662 -96.69 -39.30 92.34
CA ASP A 662 -97.26 -39.67 93.63
C ASP A 662 -96.20 -40.37 94.49
N VAL A 663 -96.04 -40.02 95.76
CA VAL A 663 -95.06 -40.64 96.67
C VAL A 663 -95.61 -40.74 98.09
N PRO A 664 -95.13 -41.68 98.93
CA PRO A 664 -95.54 -41.74 100.31
C PRO A 664 -95.23 -40.41 100.99
N CYS A 665 -96.21 -39.83 101.69
CA CYS A 665 -96.11 -38.52 102.33
C CYS A 665 -94.97 -38.41 103.37
N THR A 666 -94.40 -39.55 103.79
CA THR A 666 -93.24 -39.68 104.68
C THR A 666 -91.89 -39.47 103.98
N THR A 667 -91.85 -39.48 102.64
CA THR A 667 -90.63 -39.28 101.84
C THR A 667 -90.03 -37.90 102.09
N THR A 668 -88.71 -37.79 102.29
CA THR A 668 -88.08 -36.48 102.44
C THR A 668 -87.76 -35.86 101.08
N SER A 669 -88.57 -34.88 100.66
CA SER A 669 -88.40 -34.12 99.41
C SER A 669 -88.08 -32.65 99.70
N HIS A 670 -87.63 -31.89 98.69
CA HIS A 670 -87.77 -30.43 98.77
C HIS A 670 -89.25 -30.07 98.62
N TRP A 671 -89.61 -28.85 98.98
CA TRP A 671 -90.97 -28.32 98.81
C TRP A 671 -90.92 -26.87 98.32
N MET A 672 -92.03 -26.44 97.74
CA MET A 672 -92.24 -25.05 97.35
C MET A 672 -93.45 -24.51 98.11
N CYS A 673 -93.24 -23.41 98.82
CA CYS A 673 -94.33 -22.66 99.44
C CYS A 673 -94.83 -21.59 98.47
N GLU A 674 -96.14 -21.36 98.45
CA GLU A 674 -96.78 -20.23 97.78
C GLU A 674 -97.51 -19.36 98.80
N LYS A 675 -97.42 -18.05 98.62
CA LYS A 675 -98.38 -17.11 99.18
C LYS A 675 -98.82 -16.10 98.12
N THR A 676 -100.13 -15.98 97.96
CA THR A 676 -100.73 -14.81 97.34
C THR A 676 -100.56 -13.60 98.28
N PRO A 677 -100.38 -12.38 97.76
CA PRO A 677 -100.53 -11.17 98.57
C PRO A 677 -102.00 -11.05 98.99
N SER A 678 -102.29 -11.34 100.27
CA SER A 678 -103.62 -11.07 100.83
C SER A 678 -103.94 -9.59 100.68
N THR A 679 -105.12 -9.27 100.14
CA THR A 679 -105.63 -7.90 100.14
C THR A 679 -105.91 -7.47 101.58
N LEU A 680 -105.18 -6.45 102.04
CA LEU A 680 -105.54 -5.61 103.19
C LEU A 680 -106.70 -4.68 102.83
#